data_AF-A0A6P4YPC1-F1
#
_entry.id   AF-A0A6P4YPC1-F1
#
_cell.length_a   1.000
_cell.length_b   1.000
_cell.length_c   1.000
_cell.angle_alpha   90.00
_cell.angle_beta   90.00
_cell.angle_gamma   90.00
#
_symmetry.space_group_name_H-M   'P 1'
#
loop_
_entity.id
_entity.type
_entity.pdbx_description
1 polymer ?
#
loop_
_entity_poly.entity_id
_entity_poly.type
_entity_poly.pdbx_seq_one_letter_code
_entity_poly.pdbx_strand_id
1 'polypeptide(L)'
;MKWLVLLVWSVGLCSATPCWLQGADESACAGMALTRSTVAPQSTPSPYRVALDYDKDRHRFNVRVTGGEQFRSILLQARRPGSTEPVGTFLPPSERSGLKRITCSSQGDSITNRRPLRTNEIRLTWEMPQGQTKLGEIYFVATVVKRCSSYWMGVQSETIAELTRYSFWPGTVPEGYLWSTATASYQIEGAWNRNGKGESMWDHYAHSLGAFEGDEATKSYDYFARDVETIDELGLNSYRFSISWTRILPDGTVAGGINKDGIDYYNNLINELLIQGKTPYVTLYHWDGPQALDNKYGIWLNDAIVDDFNEYARVCFQAFGDRVKHWVTFNEPWSFVMGGYGIAGAPPGIWDNDRTEMYKAAHNVIRAHARAYHTYDEEFRADQQGACGIVIGALWSEPRDPNNPQDVLGADLYQQFVMGWFANPIYGDGNYPQGMIDMIGASSQEEGRAVSRLPVFTEEEIRFNRGTADFVGLNQYSARLIYASNDPGDVDETGWFNWMSVMVPDLKGFKETVDPSWPKGEMIFLRVTPWAVRKQLDYFRRTYQNDGPFYLTETGISEATFHPPKFDDVWRQCYYMLYANEVVKAIELDGVDHQGFFAWTLMDNVEWASGIHEHFGLFYTNFSTPTRTRIPKGSVATYREITTNNGYPLGAPHTQTAQDLWEWCLTQEPYEGAVNQAEEHRTVADPTVDYFLPGVRVGAAYKDKVMNNV
;
A
#
# COMPACT_ATOMS: atom_id res chain seq x y z
N MET A 1 73.54 33.26 -49.66
CA MET A 1 72.94 34.59 -49.34
C MET A 1 71.53 34.60 -49.90
N LYS A 2 70.47 35.02 -49.23
CA LYS A 2 70.20 35.47 -47.86
C LYS A 2 68.70 35.88 -47.91
N TRP A 3 67.86 35.37 -47.00
CA TRP A 3 66.52 35.90 -46.60
C TRP A 3 65.38 35.95 -47.64
N LEU A 4 64.07 35.94 -47.36
CA LEU A 4 63.17 35.54 -46.26
C LEU A 4 61.80 36.12 -46.68
N VAL A 5 60.74 35.31 -46.90
CA VAL A 5 59.36 35.74 -46.61
C VAL A 5 58.60 34.50 -46.10
N LEU A 6 58.14 34.64 -44.87
CA LEU A 6 57.35 33.72 -44.04
C LEU A 6 55.87 34.16 -44.06
N LEU A 7 55.00 33.25 -43.61
CA LEU A 7 53.54 33.34 -43.44
C LEU A 7 52.75 33.24 -44.76
N VAL A 8 51.82 32.31 -44.95
CA VAL A 8 50.70 31.86 -44.10
C VAL A 8 50.39 30.38 -44.42
N TRP A 9 49.55 29.73 -43.61
CA TRP A 9 48.94 28.39 -43.74
C TRP A 9 49.47 27.31 -42.78
N SER A 10 49.40 27.62 -41.49
CA SER A 10 49.33 26.64 -40.41
C SER A 10 48.10 26.92 -39.54
N VAL A 11 46.91 26.60 -40.06
CA VAL A 11 45.73 26.23 -39.25
C VAL A 11 45.07 25.08 -39.99
N GLY A 12 45.53 23.87 -39.71
CA GLY A 12 44.83 22.67 -40.14
C GLY A 12 43.47 22.64 -39.43
N LEU A 13 42.41 22.81 -40.22
CA LEU A 13 41.05 22.44 -39.86
C LEU A 13 41.01 20.96 -39.44
N CYS A 14 41.22 20.69 -38.15
CA CYS A 14 40.66 19.49 -37.53
C CYS A 14 39.17 19.79 -37.28
N SER A 15 38.36 19.75 -38.34
CA SER A 15 36.91 19.71 -38.20
C SER A 15 36.55 18.36 -37.59
N ALA A 16 36.36 18.35 -36.26
CA ALA A 16 35.74 17.24 -35.56
C ALA A 16 34.39 16.96 -36.24
N THR A 17 34.28 15.81 -36.90
CA THR A 17 33.07 15.39 -37.59
C THR A 17 31.97 15.27 -36.53
N PRO A 18 30.80 15.90 -36.69
CA PRO A 18 29.80 16.07 -35.63
C PRO A 18 28.98 14.80 -35.36
N CYS A 19 29.63 13.63 -35.30
CA CYS A 19 28.99 12.31 -35.16
C CYS A 19 29.69 11.35 -34.20
N TRP A 20 30.47 11.88 -33.24
CA TRP A 20 31.13 11.11 -32.18
C TRP A 20 31.90 9.89 -32.69
N LEU A 21 32.58 9.98 -33.83
CA LEU A 21 33.32 8.83 -34.41
C LEU A 21 34.42 8.31 -33.46
N GLN A 22 34.93 9.15 -32.57
CA GLN A 22 35.87 8.80 -31.49
C GLN A 22 35.23 8.90 -30.09
N GLY A 23 33.90 8.85 -30.03
CA GLY A 23 33.09 9.03 -28.83
C GLY A 23 32.70 10.46 -28.58
N ALA A 24 31.74 10.60 -27.67
CA ALA A 24 31.38 11.85 -27.04
C ALA A 24 32.53 12.33 -26.13
N ASP A 25 32.64 13.64 -25.98
CA ASP A 25 33.48 14.28 -24.98
C ASP A 25 32.67 14.61 -23.71
N GLU A 26 33.34 15.07 -22.66
CA GLU A 26 32.71 15.42 -21.39
C GLU A 26 31.68 16.56 -21.52
N SER A 27 31.84 17.45 -22.52
CA SER A 27 30.90 18.56 -22.74
C SER A 27 29.53 18.09 -23.24
N ALA A 28 29.46 16.88 -23.81
CA ALA A 28 28.21 16.27 -24.22
C ALA A 28 27.45 15.60 -23.06
N CYS A 29 28.06 15.42 -21.87
CA CYS A 29 27.46 14.65 -20.79
C CYS A 29 26.12 15.21 -20.32
N ALA A 30 26.02 16.51 -20.01
CA ALA A 30 24.79 17.08 -19.49
C ALA A 30 23.65 17.06 -20.53
N GLY A 31 23.93 17.56 -21.74
CA GLY A 31 22.94 17.70 -22.81
C GLY A 31 22.67 16.44 -23.63
N MET A 32 23.51 15.42 -23.54
CA MET A 32 23.45 14.17 -24.32
C MET A 32 23.37 14.39 -25.85
N ALA A 33 23.72 15.58 -26.33
CA ALA A 33 23.52 16.02 -27.69
C ALA A 33 24.86 16.10 -28.44
N LEU A 34 24.83 15.88 -29.75
CA LEU A 34 26.02 15.97 -30.57
C LEU A 34 26.48 17.42 -30.68
N THR A 35 27.60 17.73 -30.03
CA THR A 35 28.21 19.06 -30.03
C THR A 35 28.53 19.52 -31.46
N ARG A 36 28.07 20.73 -31.82
CA ARG A 36 28.33 21.38 -33.11
C ARG A 36 27.73 20.66 -34.34
N SER A 37 26.71 19.84 -34.16
CA SER A 37 25.94 19.24 -35.27
C SER A 37 24.85 20.17 -35.78
N THR A 38 24.67 20.27 -37.10
CA THR A 38 23.50 20.89 -37.73
C THR A 38 22.33 19.92 -37.89
N VAL A 39 22.51 18.67 -37.45
CA VAL A 39 21.51 17.60 -37.57
C VAL A 39 20.71 17.53 -36.27
N ALA A 40 19.40 17.68 -36.38
CA ALA A 40 18.46 17.51 -35.27
C ALA A 40 18.30 16.02 -34.90
N PRO A 41 17.98 15.68 -33.64
CA PRO A 41 17.64 14.31 -33.27
C PRO A 41 16.41 13.84 -34.04
N GLN A 42 16.33 12.54 -34.31
CA GLN A 42 15.14 11.97 -34.94
C GLN A 42 13.92 12.15 -34.05
N SER A 43 12.80 12.58 -34.64
CA SER A 43 11.50 12.67 -33.97
C SER A 43 10.72 11.36 -33.99
N THR A 44 11.17 10.37 -34.78
CA THR A 44 10.57 9.04 -34.82
C THR A 44 11.01 8.20 -33.62
N PRO A 45 10.19 7.24 -33.16
CA PRO A 45 10.58 6.31 -32.11
C PRO A 45 11.93 5.64 -32.40
N SER A 46 12.74 5.51 -31.36
CA SER A 46 14.05 4.89 -31.49
C SER A 46 13.92 3.41 -31.88
N PRO A 47 14.67 2.93 -32.89
CA PRO A 47 14.79 1.50 -33.17
C PRO A 47 15.73 0.79 -32.18
N TYR A 48 16.28 1.54 -31.21
CA TYR A 48 17.17 1.04 -30.17
C TYR A 48 16.46 1.01 -28.82
N ARG A 49 16.87 0.10 -27.95
CA ARG A 49 16.35 -0.04 -26.58
C ARG A 49 17.50 -0.16 -25.59
N VAL A 50 17.31 0.39 -24.40
CA VAL A 50 18.19 0.13 -23.25
C VAL A 50 17.43 -0.80 -22.32
N ALA A 51 17.98 -1.98 -22.08
CA ALA A 51 17.44 -3.00 -21.18
C ALA A 51 18.40 -3.22 -20.02
N LEU A 52 17.83 -3.57 -18.89
CA LEU A 52 18.55 -3.85 -17.65
C LEU A 52 18.26 -5.28 -17.21
N ASP A 53 19.21 -5.85 -16.49
CA ASP A 53 19.12 -7.18 -15.88
C ASP A 53 19.92 -7.12 -14.57
N TYR A 54 19.35 -7.61 -13.47
CA TYR A 54 20.02 -7.57 -12.17
C TYR A 54 20.75 -8.90 -11.92
N ASP A 55 22.08 -8.84 -11.89
CA ASP A 55 22.93 -9.95 -11.46
C ASP A 55 22.94 -9.98 -9.92
N LYS A 56 22.01 -10.77 -9.36
CA LYS A 56 21.81 -10.95 -7.92
C LYS A 56 23.06 -11.49 -7.20
N ASP A 57 23.83 -12.37 -7.85
CA ASP A 57 24.99 -13.01 -7.21
C ASP A 57 26.15 -12.02 -7.06
N ARG A 58 26.22 -11.05 -7.98
CA ARG A 58 27.29 -10.03 -8.01
C ARG A 58 26.85 -8.67 -7.52
N HIS A 59 25.56 -8.49 -7.19
CA HIS A 59 24.92 -7.22 -6.84
C HIS A 59 25.22 -6.12 -7.87
N ARG A 60 24.99 -6.40 -9.16
CA ARG A 60 25.29 -5.49 -10.27
C ARG A 60 24.18 -5.48 -11.30
N PHE A 61 24.06 -4.37 -12.04
CA PHE A 61 23.13 -4.31 -13.17
C PHE A 61 23.88 -4.53 -14.48
N ASN A 62 23.44 -5.51 -15.24
CA ASN A 62 23.84 -5.70 -16.62
C ASN A 62 23.02 -4.76 -17.50
N VAL A 63 23.70 -3.87 -18.21
CA VAL A 63 23.08 -2.88 -19.09
C VAL A 63 23.30 -3.30 -20.52
N ARG A 64 22.21 -3.42 -21.27
CA ARG A 64 22.22 -3.87 -22.66
C ARG A 64 21.60 -2.80 -23.55
N VAL A 65 22.33 -2.37 -24.57
CA VAL A 65 21.79 -1.48 -25.61
C VAL A 65 21.68 -2.28 -26.90
N THR A 66 20.46 -2.49 -27.38
CA THR A 66 20.18 -3.27 -28.60
C THR A 66 19.49 -2.43 -29.66
N GLY A 67 19.58 -2.84 -30.93
CA GLY A 67 18.74 -2.29 -32.00
C GLY A 67 18.64 -3.23 -33.20
N GLY A 68 17.64 -2.98 -34.05
CA GLY A 68 17.45 -3.74 -35.29
C GLY A 68 18.56 -3.52 -36.33
N GLU A 69 19.36 -2.47 -36.18
CA GLU A 69 20.45 -2.10 -37.08
C GLU A 69 21.73 -1.77 -36.30
N GLN A 70 22.87 -1.73 -37.00
CA GLN A 70 24.14 -1.35 -36.39
C GLN A 70 24.19 0.15 -36.12
N PHE A 71 24.67 0.51 -34.92
CA PHE A 71 24.99 1.90 -34.59
C PHE A 71 26.50 2.13 -34.58
N ARG A 72 26.88 3.39 -34.81
CA ARG A 72 28.27 3.86 -35.00
C ARG A 72 28.85 4.50 -33.75
N SER A 73 28.02 5.18 -32.97
CA SER A 73 28.47 5.89 -31.77
C SER A 73 27.38 5.87 -30.71
N ILE A 74 27.77 6.00 -29.44
CA ILE A 74 26.86 6.02 -28.30
C ILE A 74 27.37 6.96 -27.21
N LEU A 75 26.46 7.55 -26.45
CA LEU A 75 26.72 8.06 -25.11
C LEU A 75 25.65 7.48 -24.19
N LEU A 76 26.05 6.74 -23.15
CA LEU A 76 25.16 6.05 -22.21
C LEU A 76 25.50 6.47 -20.78
N GLN A 77 24.46 6.77 -19.99
CA GLN A 77 24.56 7.21 -18.60
C GLN A 77 23.45 6.57 -17.76
N ALA A 78 23.69 6.34 -16.47
CA ALA A 78 22.61 6.17 -15.49
C ALA A 78 22.31 7.53 -14.85
N ARG A 79 21.04 7.88 -14.65
CA ARG A 79 20.59 9.18 -14.11
C ARG A 79 19.41 9.02 -13.16
N ARG A 80 19.13 10.10 -12.42
CA ARG A 80 17.88 10.29 -11.67
C ARG A 80 16.90 11.20 -12.41
N PRO A 81 15.59 11.06 -12.17
CA PRO A 81 14.59 11.98 -12.70
C PRO A 81 14.94 13.43 -12.35
N GLY A 82 14.77 14.35 -13.30
CA GLY A 82 15.08 15.77 -13.11
C GLY A 82 16.58 16.14 -13.06
N SER A 83 17.51 15.18 -13.05
CA SER A 83 18.95 15.43 -13.02
C SER A 83 19.63 15.18 -14.37
N THR A 84 20.63 15.99 -14.71
CA THR A 84 21.54 15.77 -15.85
C THR A 84 22.84 15.08 -15.46
N GLU A 85 23.11 14.94 -14.16
CA GLU A 85 24.34 14.35 -13.65
C GLU A 85 24.25 12.82 -13.67
N PRO A 86 25.27 12.12 -14.18
CA PRO A 86 25.32 10.67 -14.11
C PRO A 86 25.54 10.18 -12.68
N VAL A 87 25.05 8.98 -12.41
CA VAL A 87 25.18 8.27 -11.13
C VAL A 87 25.82 6.89 -11.30
N GLY A 88 26.62 6.48 -10.32
CA GLY A 88 27.20 5.14 -10.27
C GLY A 88 28.32 4.94 -11.29
N THR A 89 28.79 3.71 -11.45
CA THR A 89 30.04 3.45 -12.18
C THR A 89 29.92 2.24 -13.08
N PHE A 90 30.20 2.41 -14.37
CA PHE A 90 30.33 1.27 -15.27
C PHE A 90 31.66 0.54 -15.05
N LEU A 91 31.63 -0.79 -15.06
CA LEU A 91 32.86 -1.57 -15.15
C LEU A 91 33.62 -1.20 -16.43
N PRO A 92 34.97 -1.13 -16.38
CA PRO A 92 35.77 -0.81 -17.55
C PRO A 92 35.44 -1.75 -18.72
N PRO A 93 34.98 -1.23 -19.87
CA PRO A 93 34.68 -2.08 -21.02
C PRO A 93 35.96 -2.69 -21.59
N SER A 94 35.89 -3.91 -22.11
CA SER A 94 37.05 -4.59 -22.69
C SER A 94 37.65 -3.76 -23.83
N GLU A 95 38.97 -3.77 -24.00
CA GLU A 95 39.63 -2.99 -25.07
C GLU A 95 39.16 -3.39 -26.47
N ARG A 96 38.70 -4.64 -26.62
CA ARG A 96 38.18 -5.17 -27.89
C ARG A 96 36.79 -4.62 -28.25
N SER A 97 35.98 -4.23 -27.27
CA SER A 97 34.62 -3.70 -27.46
C SER A 97 34.57 -2.43 -28.31
N GLY A 98 35.66 -1.67 -28.36
CA GLY A 98 35.67 -0.35 -28.99
C GLY A 98 34.97 0.72 -28.14
N LEU A 99 34.66 0.44 -26.88
CA LEU A 99 34.07 1.37 -25.92
C LEU A 99 35.14 1.94 -24.97
N LYS A 100 34.86 3.11 -24.39
CA LYS A 100 35.60 3.74 -23.29
C LYS A 100 34.61 4.30 -22.29
N ARG A 101 35.10 4.41 -21.06
CA ARG A 101 34.47 5.10 -19.96
C ARG A 101 35.01 6.53 -19.91
N ILE A 102 34.14 7.50 -19.65
CA ILE A 102 34.49 8.90 -19.42
C ILE A 102 33.87 9.35 -18.09
N THR A 103 34.57 10.22 -17.36
CA THR A 103 34.09 10.76 -16.09
C THR A 103 33.37 12.06 -16.37
N CYS A 104 32.04 12.06 -16.26
CA CYS A 104 31.23 13.23 -16.53
C CYS A 104 30.95 14.06 -15.26
N SER A 105 30.96 13.41 -14.09
CA SER A 105 30.72 14.07 -12.80
C SER A 105 31.46 13.33 -11.68
N SER A 106 31.44 13.90 -10.47
CA SER A 106 31.90 13.20 -9.27
C SER A 106 30.94 12.12 -8.80
N GLN A 107 29.70 12.13 -9.28
CA GLN A 107 28.64 11.20 -8.85
C GLN A 107 28.52 9.97 -9.75
N GLY A 108 29.08 10.02 -10.95
CA GLY A 108 29.11 8.88 -11.84
C GLY A 108 29.83 9.10 -13.16
N ASP A 109 29.91 8.02 -13.93
CA ASP A 109 30.59 7.98 -15.22
C ASP A 109 29.64 7.68 -16.38
N SER A 110 30.21 7.60 -17.58
CA SER A 110 29.45 7.37 -18.80
C SER A 110 30.23 6.51 -19.77
N ILE A 111 29.51 5.80 -20.63
CA ILE A 111 30.10 4.97 -21.68
C ILE A 111 29.94 5.66 -23.03
N THR A 112 31.04 5.71 -23.77
CA THR A 112 31.06 6.13 -25.17
C THR A 112 32.03 5.29 -25.98
N ASN A 113 32.14 5.51 -27.29
CA ASN A 113 33.00 4.72 -28.16
C ASN A 113 34.43 5.31 -28.27
N ARG A 114 35.45 4.45 -28.44
CA ARG A 114 36.84 4.85 -28.80
C ARG A 114 37.02 5.01 -30.31
N ARG A 115 36.22 4.26 -31.07
CA ARG A 115 36.24 4.17 -32.54
C ARG A 115 34.81 3.91 -33.04
N PRO A 116 34.50 4.09 -34.33
CA PRO A 116 33.16 3.81 -34.84
C PRO A 116 32.79 2.34 -34.61
N LEU A 117 31.65 2.12 -33.98
CA LEU A 117 31.09 0.82 -33.69
C LEU A 117 30.53 0.18 -34.98
N ARG A 118 30.42 -1.16 -34.96
CA ARG A 118 29.81 -1.99 -36.00
C ARG A 118 29.04 -3.14 -35.34
N THR A 119 28.23 -2.78 -34.36
CA THR A 119 27.45 -3.71 -33.56
C THR A 119 26.01 -3.23 -33.49
N ASN A 120 25.10 -4.18 -33.31
CA ASN A 120 23.71 -3.96 -32.98
C ASN A 120 23.43 -4.20 -31.49
N GLU A 121 24.44 -4.61 -30.72
CA GLU A 121 24.36 -4.87 -29.28
C GLU A 121 25.60 -4.38 -28.54
N ILE A 122 25.38 -3.74 -27.39
CA ILE A 122 26.38 -3.49 -26.34
C ILE A 122 25.93 -4.18 -25.06
N ARG A 123 26.87 -4.80 -24.34
CA ARG A 123 26.69 -5.35 -23.00
C ARG A 123 27.70 -4.71 -22.07
N LEU A 124 27.22 -4.16 -20.97
CA LEU A 124 27.99 -3.48 -19.95
C LEU A 124 27.52 -3.96 -18.59
N THR A 125 28.33 -3.73 -17.58
CA THR A 125 27.94 -3.93 -16.18
C THR A 125 28.10 -2.59 -15.47
N TRP A 126 27.09 -2.22 -14.70
CA TRP A 126 27.05 -1.02 -13.90
C TRP A 126 26.99 -1.39 -12.43
N GLU A 127 27.83 -0.72 -11.64
CA GLU A 127 27.90 -0.84 -10.20
C GLU A 127 27.12 0.32 -9.58
N MET A 128 26.24 -0.05 -8.65
CA MET A 128 25.45 0.91 -7.88
C MET A 128 26.38 1.85 -7.10
N PRO A 129 26.02 3.13 -6.96
CA PRO A 129 26.76 4.05 -6.10
C PRO A 129 26.71 3.57 -4.64
N GLN A 130 27.87 3.31 -4.04
CA GLN A 130 27.92 2.86 -2.64
C GLN A 130 27.48 3.97 -1.68
N GLY A 131 26.73 3.59 -0.65
CA GLY A 131 26.25 4.50 0.40
C GLY A 131 25.21 5.53 -0.06
N GLN A 132 24.63 5.37 -1.26
CA GLN A 132 23.50 6.19 -1.70
C GLN A 132 22.17 5.47 -1.47
N THR A 133 21.13 6.25 -1.21
CA THR A 133 19.73 5.81 -1.12
C THR A 133 18.99 6.10 -2.44
N LYS A 134 17.74 5.62 -2.54
CA LYS A 134 16.85 5.84 -3.70
C LYS A 134 17.42 5.34 -5.02
N LEU A 135 17.91 4.10 -5.02
CA LEU A 135 18.34 3.37 -6.21
C LEU A 135 17.16 3.09 -7.16
N GLY A 136 15.95 2.90 -6.64
CA GLY A 136 14.75 2.59 -7.43
C GLY A 136 14.42 3.62 -8.50
N GLU A 137 14.71 4.91 -8.28
CA GLU A 137 14.45 5.98 -9.25
C GLU A 137 15.45 6.00 -10.43
N ILE A 138 16.57 5.31 -10.31
CA ILE A 138 17.64 5.36 -11.31
C ILE A 138 17.16 4.70 -12.60
N TYR A 139 17.39 5.37 -13.72
CA TYR A 139 17.17 4.84 -15.07
C TYR A 139 18.40 5.10 -15.94
N PHE A 140 18.50 4.40 -17.07
CA PHE A 140 19.60 4.54 -18.01
C PHE A 140 19.12 5.27 -19.25
N VAL A 141 19.91 6.23 -19.71
CA VAL A 141 19.61 7.05 -20.89
C VAL A 141 20.76 7.00 -21.87
N ALA A 142 20.43 6.82 -23.14
CA ALA A 142 21.38 6.76 -24.23
C ALA A 142 21.05 7.76 -25.35
N THR A 143 22.11 8.30 -25.95
CA THR A 143 22.08 8.87 -27.29
C THR A 143 22.76 7.91 -28.24
N VAL A 144 22.02 7.40 -29.23
CA VAL A 144 22.49 6.37 -30.17
C VAL A 144 22.59 6.96 -31.57
N VAL A 145 23.80 6.91 -32.15
CA VAL A 145 24.10 7.46 -33.48
C VAL A 145 24.21 6.31 -34.48
N LYS A 146 23.22 6.18 -35.38
CA LYS A 146 23.29 5.21 -36.49
C LYS A 146 24.30 5.66 -37.54
N ARG A 147 24.27 6.94 -37.90
CA ARG A 147 25.18 7.60 -38.85
C ARG A 147 25.16 9.10 -38.58
N CYS A 148 26.10 9.84 -39.14
CA CYS A 148 26.24 11.28 -38.84
C CYS A 148 24.99 12.12 -39.17
N SER A 149 24.10 11.62 -40.04
CA SER A 149 22.83 12.25 -40.39
C SER A 149 21.60 11.72 -39.62
N SER A 150 21.76 10.77 -38.69
CA SER A 150 20.63 10.11 -38.02
C SER A 150 21.04 9.54 -36.65
N TYR A 151 20.45 10.10 -35.60
CA TYR A 151 20.66 9.72 -34.21
C TYR A 151 19.39 9.96 -33.37
N TRP A 152 19.26 9.21 -32.29
CA TRP A 152 18.16 9.30 -31.33
C TRP A 152 18.73 9.71 -29.98
N MET A 153 18.10 10.69 -29.34
CA MET A 153 18.38 11.09 -27.95
C MET A 153 17.28 10.57 -27.04
N GLY A 154 17.59 10.42 -25.76
CA GLY A 154 16.57 10.02 -24.78
C GLY A 154 16.11 8.58 -24.95
N VAL A 155 16.95 7.69 -25.50
CA VAL A 155 16.65 6.25 -25.53
C VAL A 155 16.81 5.75 -24.10
N GLN A 156 15.71 5.50 -23.40
CA GLN A 156 15.71 5.23 -21.98
C GLN A 156 15.37 3.77 -21.66
N SER A 157 15.88 3.29 -20.54
CA SER A 157 15.35 2.10 -19.87
C SER A 157 14.18 2.48 -18.97
N GLU A 158 13.48 1.48 -18.47
CA GLU A 158 12.69 1.61 -17.24
C GLU A 158 13.58 1.97 -16.05
N THR A 159 12.96 2.43 -14.96
CA THR A 159 13.65 2.66 -13.69
C THR A 159 14.02 1.32 -13.03
N ILE A 160 14.96 1.32 -12.08
CA ILE A 160 15.28 0.12 -11.30
C ILE A 160 14.07 -0.38 -10.51
N ALA A 161 13.22 0.51 -9.97
CA ALA A 161 12.00 0.11 -9.28
C ALA A 161 11.05 -0.66 -10.20
N GLU A 162 10.82 -0.17 -11.42
CA GLU A 162 9.94 -0.84 -12.38
C GLU A 162 10.55 -2.15 -12.91
N LEU A 163 11.87 -2.17 -13.16
CA LEU A 163 12.58 -3.39 -13.54
C LEU A 163 12.49 -4.49 -12.47
N THR A 164 12.66 -4.11 -11.21
CA THR A 164 12.66 -5.06 -10.08
C THR A 164 11.27 -5.45 -9.62
N ARG A 165 10.21 -4.89 -10.21
CA ARG A 165 8.81 -5.16 -9.87
C ARG A 165 8.47 -6.65 -9.86
N TYR A 166 8.91 -7.40 -10.87
CA TYR A 166 8.61 -8.83 -11.01
C TYR A 166 9.80 -9.75 -10.69
N SER A 167 10.85 -9.19 -10.09
CA SER A 167 12.07 -9.93 -9.73
C SER A 167 12.14 -10.14 -8.23
N PHE A 168 12.50 -11.33 -7.78
CA PHE A 168 12.83 -11.57 -6.37
C PHE A 168 14.09 -10.77 -5.98
N TRP A 169 14.05 -10.12 -4.82
CA TRP A 169 15.20 -9.40 -4.27
C TRP A 169 15.74 -10.06 -2.99
N PRO A 170 16.96 -10.65 -3.01
CA PRO A 170 17.61 -11.09 -1.79
C PRO A 170 18.09 -9.86 -1.01
N GLY A 171 17.53 -9.64 0.17
CA GLY A 171 17.81 -8.48 1.01
C GLY A 171 17.23 -8.66 2.41
N THR A 172 17.65 -7.82 3.34
CA THR A 172 17.23 -7.86 4.75
C THR A 172 16.57 -6.56 5.15
N VAL A 173 15.74 -6.62 6.19
CA VAL A 173 15.21 -5.41 6.83
C VAL A 173 16.14 -4.97 7.98
N PRO A 174 16.03 -3.72 8.48
CA PRO A 174 16.87 -3.23 9.56
C PRO A 174 16.75 -4.06 10.86
N GLU A 175 17.75 -3.95 11.73
CA GLU A 175 17.65 -4.49 13.09
C GLU A 175 16.54 -3.76 13.87
N GLY A 176 15.79 -4.49 14.68
CA GLY A 176 14.65 -3.93 15.43
C GLY A 176 13.35 -3.80 14.62
N TYR A 177 13.35 -4.24 13.36
CA TYR A 177 12.15 -4.26 12.52
C TYR A 177 11.03 -5.11 13.16
N LEU A 178 9.80 -4.60 13.15
CA LEU A 178 8.65 -5.25 13.75
C LEU A 178 8.02 -6.25 12.78
N TRP A 179 8.30 -7.53 12.98
CA TRP A 179 7.56 -8.61 12.37
C TRP A 179 6.38 -8.96 13.26
N SER A 180 5.17 -8.72 12.75
CA SER A 180 3.94 -8.74 13.54
C SER A 180 2.81 -9.46 12.82
N THR A 181 1.72 -9.66 13.54
CA THR A 181 0.39 -9.96 13.00
C THR A 181 -0.61 -8.99 13.62
N ALA A 182 -1.85 -8.98 13.12
CA ALA A 182 -2.90 -8.07 13.56
C ALA A 182 -4.25 -8.77 13.76
N THR A 183 -5.03 -8.28 14.72
CA THR A 183 -6.42 -8.72 15.01
C THR A 183 -7.26 -7.54 15.52
N ALA A 184 -8.60 -7.64 15.41
CA ALA A 184 -9.54 -6.68 15.99
C ALA A 184 -10.42 -7.30 17.09
N SER A 185 -10.73 -6.51 18.11
CA SER A 185 -11.49 -6.85 19.31
C SER A 185 -12.78 -7.61 18.99
N TYR A 186 -13.70 -7.03 18.22
CA TYR A 186 -14.97 -7.69 17.88
C TYR A 186 -14.76 -9.01 17.11
N GLN A 187 -13.73 -9.07 16.25
CA GLN A 187 -13.49 -10.23 15.40
C GLN A 187 -12.94 -11.44 16.17
N ILE A 188 -12.25 -11.24 17.30
CA ILE A 188 -11.54 -12.31 18.03
C ILE A 188 -11.97 -12.50 19.48
N GLU A 189 -12.42 -11.46 20.19
CA GLU A 189 -12.59 -11.55 21.65
C GLU A 189 -13.75 -12.44 22.05
N GLY A 190 -14.93 -12.21 21.44
CA GLY A 190 -16.20 -12.73 21.93
C GLY A 190 -16.53 -12.18 23.32
N ALA A 191 -17.22 -12.99 24.14
CA ALA A 191 -17.62 -12.62 25.50
C ALA A 191 -18.35 -11.26 25.52
N TRP A 192 -19.26 -11.06 24.56
CA TRP A 192 -19.77 -9.75 24.17
C TRP A 192 -20.54 -9.01 25.27
N ASN A 193 -21.15 -9.74 26.20
CA ASN A 193 -21.93 -9.21 27.33
C ASN A 193 -21.42 -9.68 28.70
N ARG A 194 -20.19 -10.21 28.77
CA ARG A 194 -19.59 -10.68 30.02
C ARG A 194 -18.89 -9.54 30.76
N ASN A 195 -18.86 -9.67 32.09
CA ASN A 195 -18.10 -8.80 32.99
C ASN A 195 -18.37 -7.30 32.74
N GLY A 196 -19.64 -6.95 32.54
CA GLY A 196 -20.07 -5.56 32.40
C GLY A 196 -19.74 -4.89 31.06
N LYS A 197 -19.24 -5.61 30.04
CA LYS A 197 -19.08 -5.05 28.69
C LYS A 197 -20.44 -4.54 28.15
N GLY A 198 -20.44 -3.34 27.59
CA GLY A 198 -21.60 -2.76 26.90
C GLY A 198 -21.80 -3.28 25.48
N GLU A 199 -22.98 -3.03 24.93
CA GLU A 199 -23.33 -3.34 23.54
C GLU A 199 -22.56 -2.41 22.58
N SER A 200 -21.75 -3.01 21.70
CA SER A 200 -21.14 -2.30 20.57
C SER A 200 -22.11 -2.19 19.41
N MET A 201 -21.82 -1.30 18.46
CA MET A 201 -22.60 -1.16 17.24
C MET A 201 -22.61 -2.45 16.40
N TRP A 202 -21.53 -3.24 16.44
CA TRP A 202 -21.50 -4.55 15.79
C TRP A 202 -22.37 -5.59 16.48
N ASP A 203 -22.37 -5.63 17.82
CA ASP A 203 -23.30 -6.49 18.58
C ASP A 203 -24.75 -6.17 18.15
N HIS A 204 -25.12 -4.89 18.20
CA HIS A 204 -26.46 -4.42 17.85
C HIS A 204 -26.86 -4.76 16.40
N TYR A 205 -25.98 -4.42 15.46
CA TYR A 205 -26.21 -4.63 14.02
C TYR A 205 -26.33 -6.11 13.69
N ALA A 206 -25.40 -6.95 14.15
CA ALA A 206 -25.41 -8.39 13.89
C ALA A 206 -26.65 -9.07 14.50
N HIS A 207 -26.99 -8.77 15.75
CA HIS A 207 -28.19 -9.32 16.41
C HIS A 207 -29.47 -8.92 15.70
N SER A 208 -29.55 -7.69 15.18
CA SER A 208 -30.71 -7.23 14.39
C SER A 208 -30.90 -8.03 13.10
N LEU A 209 -29.81 -8.60 12.57
CA LEU A 209 -29.78 -9.44 11.38
C LEU A 209 -29.87 -10.94 11.69
N GLY A 210 -29.87 -11.33 12.96
CA GLY A 210 -29.84 -12.73 13.39
C GLY A 210 -28.48 -13.41 13.24
N ALA A 211 -27.41 -12.63 13.12
CA ALA A 211 -26.03 -13.10 13.11
C ALA A 211 -25.45 -13.01 14.54
N PHE A 212 -24.88 -14.12 15.03
CA PHE A 212 -24.42 -14.26 16.43
C PHE A 212 -22.99 -14.80 16.51
N GLU A 213 -22.28 -14.88 15.39
CA GLU A 213 -20.92 -15.41 15.31
C GLU A 213 -19.94 -14.59 16.16
N GLY A 214 -20.15 -13.27 16.25
CA GLY A 214 -19.35 -12.33 17.05
C GLY A 214 -19.50 -12.50 18.57
N ASP A 215 -20.59 -13.11 19.06
CA ASP A 215 -20.86 -13.27 20.50
C ASP A 215 -19.75 -14.05 21.20
N GLU A 216 -19.26 -15.08 20.52
CA GLU A 216 -18.20 -15.98 20.97
C GLU A 216 -16.93 -15.82 20.13
N ALA A 217 -17.05 -15.40 18.86
CA ALA A 217 -15.96 -15.20 17.91
C ALA A 217 -14.92 -16.33 17.97
N THR A 218 -13.65 -15.99 18.21
CA THR A 218 -12.57 -16.95 18.47
C THR A 218 -12.33 -17.18 19.96
N LYS A 219 -13.08 -16.52 20.86
CA LYS A 219 -12.94 -16.60 22.33
C LYS A 219 -11.59 -16.12 22.88
N SER A 220 -10.94 -15.17 22.22
CA SER A 220 -9.65 -14.64 22.69
C SER A 220 -9.76 -13.96 24.07
N TYR A 221 -10.96 -13.52 24.48
CA TYR A 221 -11.18 -13.04 25.85
C TYR A 221 -10.82 -14.09 26.92
N ASP A 222 -11.11 -15.36 26.65
CA ASP A 222 -10.81 -16.47 27.56
C ASP A 222 -9.47 -17.16 27.22
N TYR A 223 -8.99 -17.05 25.98
CA TYR A 223 -7.83 -17.81 25.46
C TYR A 223 -6.64 -16.95 25.00
N PHE A 224 -6.54 -15.68 25.39
CA PHE A 224 -5.46 -14.79 24.98
C PHE A 224 -4.05 -15.37 25.20
N ALA A 225 -3.83 -16.17 26.26
CA ALA A 225 -2.55 -16.83 26.50
C ALA A 225 -2.17 -17.79 25.37
N ARG A 226 -3.13 -18.54 24.82
CA ARG A 226 -2.91 -19.40 23.65
C ARG A 226 -2.62 -18.58 22.41
N ASP A 227 -3.23 -17.40 22.27
CA ASP A 227 -2.96 -16.51 21.15
C ASP A 227 -1.54 -15.90 21.25
N VAL A 228 -1.03 -15.65 22.46
CA VAL A 228 0.39 -15.27 22.66
C VAL A 228 1.34 -16.41 22.32
N GLU A 229 0.99 -17.66 22.65
CA GLU A 229 1.78 -18.83 22.23
C GLU A 229 1.87 -18.94 20.70
N THR A 230 0.77 -18.71 19.95
CA THR A 230 0.81 -18.77 18.48
C THR A 230 1.63 -17.65 17.85
N ILE A 231 1.68 -16.48 18.48
CA ILE A 231 2.57 -15.36 18.09
C ILE A 231 4.04 -15.79 18.24
N ASP A 232 4.39 -16.52 19.31
CA ASP A 232 5.73 -17.06 19.49
C ASP A 232 6.06 -18.20 18.51
N GLU A 233 5.08 -19.07 18.20
CA GLU A 233 5.21 -20.11 17.17
C GLU A 233 5.54 -19.54 15.78
N LEU A 234 5.13 -18.30 15.49
CA LEU A 234 5.45 -17.58 14.26
C LEU A 234 6.81 -16.85 14.29
N GLY A 235 7.50 -16.83 15.43
CA GLY A 235 8.75 -16.09 15.60
C GLY A 235 8.58 -14.57 15.57
N LEU A 236 7.38 -14.06 15.88
CA LEU A 236 7.09 -12.63 15.86
C LEU A 236 7.69 -11.93 17.09
N ASN A 237 8.04 -10.66 16.92
CA ASN A 237 8.55 -9.79 17.98
C ASN A 237 7.55 -8.69 18.38
N SER A 238 6.41 -8.62 17.69
CA SER A 238 5.36 -7.64 17.93
C SER A 238 3.98 -8.26 17.69
N TYR A 239 2.96 -7.66 18.28
CA TYR A 239 1.56 -8.02 18.02
C TYR A 239 0.67 -6.78 18.04
N ARG A 240 -0.16 -6.65 17.01
CA ARG A 240 -1.17 -5.60 16.90
C ARG A 240 -2.55 -6.12 17.29
N PHE A 241 -3.18 -5.45 18.24
CA PHE A 241 -4.55 -5.74 18.65
C PHE A 241 -5.32 -4.44 18.90
N SER A 242 -6.65 -4.50 18.92
CA SER A 242 -7.48 -3.37 19.32
C SER A 242 -8.10 -3.56 20.70
N ILE A 243 -8.37 -2.44 21.36
CA ILE A 243 -9.11 -2.37 22.62
C ILE A 243 -10.58 -2.11 22.28
N SER A 244 -11.48 -2.88 22.88
CA SER A 244 -12.91 -2.67 22.74
C SER A 244 -13.38 -1.52 23.62
N TRP A 245 -13.83 -0.43 23.00
CA TRP A 245 -14.32 0.75 23.71
C TRP A 245 -15.41 0.35 24.71
N THR A 246 -16.40 -0.43 24.29
CA THR A 246 -17.51 -0.86 25.15
C THR A 246 -17.12 -1.81 26.26
N ARG A 247 -15.93 -2.44 26.18
CA ARG A 247 -15.39 -3.24 27.27
C ARG A 247 -14.71 -2.38 28.33
N ILE A 248 -14.15 -1.22 27.96
CA ILE A 248 -13.54 -0.26 28.88
C ILE A 248 -14.57 0.69 29.47
N LEU A 249 -15.42 1.29 28.63
CA LEU A 249 -16.50 2.22 28.99
C LEU A 249 -17.84 1.66 28.46
N PRO A 250 -18.61 0.95 29.30
CA PRO A 250 -19.81 0.24 28.84
C PRO A 250 -20.89 1.11 28.18
N ASP A 251 -21.10 2.34 28.64
CA ASP A 251 -22.02 3.29 27.99
C ASP A 251 -21.33 4.26 27.02
N GLY A 252 -20.03 4.05 26.79
CA GLY A 252 -19.17 4.88 25.96
C GLY A 252 -18.52 6.07 26.67
N THR A 253 -18.89 6.39 27.91
CA THR A 253 -18.41 7.59 28.62
C THR A 253 -17.76 7.27 29.96
N VAL A 254 -16.86 8.14 30.42
CA VAL A 254 -16.27 8.04 31.76
C VAL A 254 -17.34 8.22 32.85
N ALA A 255 -18.39 9.02 32.58
CA ALA A 255 -19.49 9.25 33.50
C ALA A 255 -20.32 7.97 33.78
N GLY A 256 -20.39 7.06 32.81
CA GLY A 256 -20.98 5.72 32.97
C GLY A 256 -20.15 4.74 33.79
N GLY A 257 -18.90 5.09 34.08
CA GLY A 257 -17.96 4.30 34.85
C GLY A 257 -16.98 3.52 33.98
N ILE A 258 -15.79 3.30 34.54
CA ILE A 258 -14.72 2.50 33.92
C ILE A 258 -14.88 1.06 34.38
N ASN A 259 -14.98 0.14 33.42
CA ASN A 259 -15.08 -1.29 33.70
C ASN A 259 -13.70 -1.89 34.03
N LYS A 260 -13.50 -2.18 35.32
CA LYS A 260 -12.23 -2.74 35.80
C LYS A 260 -11.90 -4.10 35.21
N ASP A 261 -12.89 -4.97 34.99
CA ASP A 261 -12.65 -6.30 34.42
C ASP A 261 -12.17 -6.20 32.95
N GLY A 262 -12.61 -5.18 32.22
CA GLY A 262 -12.10 -4.85 30.90
C GLY A 262 -10.64 -4.39 30.94
N ILE A 263 -10.31 -3.49 31.87
CA ILE A 263 -8.93 -3.03 32.10
C ILE A 263 -8.02 -4.21 32.47
N ASP A 264 -8.48 -5.10 33.34
CA ASP A 264 -7.71 -6.26 33.81
C ASP A 264 -7.43 -7.25 32.67
N TYR A 265 -8.40 -7.47 31.76
CA TYR A 265 -8.18 -8.30 30.56
C TYR A 265 -7.03 -7.78 29.68
N TYR A 266 -7.07 -6.50 29.27
CA TYR A 266 -6.01 -5.96 28.42
C TYR A 266 -4.68 -5.84 29.16
N ASN A 267 -4.68 -5.56 30.47
CA ASN A 267 -3.46 -5.64 31.28
C ASN A 267 -2.84 -7.03 31.25
N ASN A 268 -3.64 -8.09 31.36
CA ASN A 268 -3.15 -9.47 31.31
C ASN A 268 -2.56 -9.80 29.93
N LEU A 269 -3.24 -9.43 28.84
CA LEU A 269 -2.72 -9.60 27.49
C LEU A 269 -1.39 -8.84 27.28
N ILE A 270 -1.34 -7.56 27.63
CA ILE A 270 -0.13 -6.73 27.49
C ILE A 270 1.02 -7.30 28.31
N ASN A 271 0.74 -7.72 29.55
CA ASN A 271 1.77 -8.30 30.41
C ASN A 271 2.29 -9.62 29.85
N GLU A 272 1.41 -10.50 29.34
CA GLU A 272 1.82 -11.77 28.74
C GLU A 272 2.68 -11.54 27.49
N LEU A 273 2.31 -10.60 26.63
CA LEU A 273 3.12 -10.21 25.48
C LEU A 273 4.52 -9.76 25.91
N LEU A 274 4.62 -8.86 26.89
CA LEU A 274 5.91 -8.35 27.36
C LEU A 274 6.76 -9.40 28.08
N ILE A 275 6.14 -10.33 28.82
CA ILE A 275 6.83 -11.47 29.43
C ILE A 275 7.52 -12.32 28.35
N GLN A 276 6.86 -12.49 27.20
CA GLN A 276 7.38 -13.20 26.03
C GLN A 276 8.25 -12.32 25.11
N GLY A 277 8.58 -11.09 25.54
CA GLY A 277 9.41 -10.15 24.78
C GLY A 277 8.77 -9.62 23.51
N LYS A 278 7.43 -9.57 23.44
CA LYS A 278 6.66 -9.06 22.29
C LYS A 278 6.23 -7.62 22.52
N THR A 279 6.46 -6.76 21.55
CA THR A 279 6.04 -5.35 21.58
C THR A 279 4.54 -5.24 21.26
N PRO A 280 3.72 -4.64 22.15
CA PRO A 280 2.31 -4.40 21.86
C PRO A 280 2.11 -3.16 20.97
N TYR A 281 1.34 -3.31 19.89
CA TYR A 281 0.92 -2.23 18.98
C TYR A 281 -0.60 -2.07 19.07
N VAL A 282 -1.08 -1.02 19.72
CA VAL A 282 -2.47 -0.97 20.20
C VAL A 282 -3.33 -0.03 19.39
N THR A 283 -4.47 -0.53 18.93
CA THR A 283 -5.51 0.25 18.23
C THR A 283 -6.65 0.60 19.18
N LEU A 284 -6.99 1.89 19.32
CA LEU A 284 -8.04 2.36 20.22
C LEU A 284 -9.43 2.12 19.63
N TYR A 285 -9.63 2.39 18.34
CA TYR A 285 -10.90 2.17 17.65
C TYR A 285 -10.72 1.29 16.41
N HIS A 286 -11.37 0.13 16.44
CA HIS A 286 -11.43 -0.80 15.31
C HIS A 286 -12.88 -1.18 15.04
N TRP A 287 -13.67 -0.16 14.66
CA TRP A 287 -15.04 -0.25 14.16
C TRP A 287 -16.10 -0.67 15.19
N ASP A 288 -15.74 -0.82 16.47
CA ASP A 288 -16.59 -1.36 17.53
C ASP A 288 -17.08 -0.30 18.52
N GLY A 289 -17.58 0.82 17.98
CA GLY A 289 -18.10 1.94 18.78
C GLY A 289 -19.26 1.56 19.71
N PRO A 290 -19.54 2.35 20.78
CA PRO A 290 -20.64 2.08 21.71
C PRO A 290 -22.02 2.36 21.10
N GLN A 291 -22.92 1.37 21.11
CA GLN A 291 -24.30 1.57 20.66
C GLN A 291 -25.04 2.60 21.55
N ALA A 292 -24.63 2.75 22.81
CA ALA A 292 -25.17 3.77 23.70
C ALA A 292 -24.96 5.20 23.19
N LEU A 293 -23.81 5.52 22.57
CA LEU A 293 -23.53 6.84 22.00
C LEU A 293 -24.27 7.06 20.67
N ASP A 294 -24.41 6.01 19.87
CA ASP A 294 -25.22 6.03 18.65
C ASP A 294 -26.69 6.32 18.99
N ASN A 295 -27.26 5.61 19.98
CA ASN A 295 -28.62 5.86 20.48
C ASN A 295 -28.80 7.27 21.06
N LYS A 296 -27.76 7.83 21.68
CA LYS A 296 -27.83 9.13 22.37
C LYS A 296 -27.83 10.30 21.39
N TYR A 297 -26.96 10.26 20.38
CA TYR A 297 -26.78 11.40 19.48
C TYR A 297 -26.29 11.04 18.06
N GLY A 298 -26.23 9.75 17.69
CA GLY A 298 -25.76 9.30 16.38
C GLY A 298 -24.23 9.19 16.26
N ILE A 299 -23.53 9.06 17.41
CA ILE A 299 -22.08 8.85 17.52
C ILE A 299 -21.27 9.77 16.58
N TRP A 300 -20.70 9.24 15.49
CA TRP A 300 -19.86 9.97 14.54
C TRP A 300 -20.58 11.10 13.79
N LEU A 301 -21.91 11.12 13.77
CA LEU A 301 -22.71 12.18 13.16
C LEU A 301 -22.83 13.44 14.03
N ASN A 302 -22.27 13.42 15.24
CA ASN A 302 -22.35 14.52 16.19
C ASN A 302 -20.98 14.92 16.73
N ASP A 303 -20.72 16.21 16.81
CA ASP A 303 -19.46 16.79 17.29
C ASP A 303 -19.09 16.38 18.72
N ALA A 304 -20.06 16.03 19.57
CA ALA A 304 -19.80 15.56 20.94
C ALA A 304 -18.90 14.31 20.99
N ILE A 305 -18.86 13.51 19.91
CA ILE A 305 -18.01 12.32 19.83
C ILE A 305 -16.53 12.62 19.93
N VAL A 306 -16.10 13.83 19.55
CA VAL A 306 -14.69 14.24 19.61
C VAL A 306 -14.19 14.20 21.05
N ASP A 307 -14.99 14.70 21.99
CA ASP A 307 -14.65 14.69 23.41
C ASP A 307 -14.83 13.30 24.04
N ASP A 308 -15.92 12.60 23.74
CA ASP A 308 -16.17 11.25 24.30
C ASP A 308 -15.08 10.24 23.84
N PHE A 309 -14.64 10.30 22.58
CA PHE A 309 -13.50 9.50 22.11
C PHE A 309 -12.19 9.92 22.78
N ASN A 310 -11.97 11.22 22.99
CA ASN A 310 -10.76 11.70 23.65
C ASN A 310 -10.68 11.24 25.12
N GLU A 311 -11.79 11.26 25.85
CA GLU A 311 -11.83 10.73 27.22
C GLU A 311 -11.57 9.22 27.26
N TYR A 312 -12.12 8.46 26.32
CA TYR A 312 -11.80 7.05 26.15
C TYR A 312 -10.30 6.82 25.88
N ALA A 313 -9.73 7.55 24.92
CA ALA A 313 -8.30 7.49 24.61
C ALA A 313 -7.45 7.81 25.84
N ARG A 314 -7.80 8.87 26.60
CA ARG A 314 -7.12 9.25 27.85
C ARG A 314 -7.15 8.11 28.88
N VAL A 315 -8.29 7.43 29.07
CA VAL A 315 -8.38 6.26 29.97
C VAL A 315 -7.42 5.16 29.53
N CYS A 316 -7.36 4.86 28.23
CA CYS A 316 -6.43 3.86 27.69
C CYS A 316 -4.96 4.27 27.86
N PHE A 317 -4.60 5.52 27.58
CA PHE A 317 -3.24 6.03 27.78
C PHE A 317 -2.82 5.96 29.26
N GLN A 318 -3.71 6.30 30.18
CA GLN A 318 -3.47 6.19 31.62
C GLN A 318 -3.30 4.74 32.07
N ALA A 319 -4.15 3.84 31.58
CA ALA A 319 -4.17 2.45 32.04
C ALA A 319 -3.02 1.60 31.49
N PHE A 320 -2.57 1.88 30.26
CA PHE A 320 -1.67 0.97 29.53
C PHE A 320 -0.40 1.63 28.98
N GLY A 321 -0.34 2.97 28.92
CA GLY A 321 0.75 3.68 28.25
C GLY A 321 2.09 3.66 28.99
N ASP A 322 2.11 3.19 30.24
CA ASP A 322 3.35 2.85 30.94
C ASP A 322 4.13 1.75 30.19
N ARG A 323 3.42 0.83 29.52
CA ARG A 323 3.94 -0.33 28.79
C ARG A 323 3.78 -0.24 27.27
N VAL A 324 2.66 0.30 26.80
CA VAL A 324 2.34 0.43 25.37
C VAL A 324 3.01 1.69 24.81
N LYS A 325 3.80 1.51 23.74
CA LYS A 325 4.57 2.60 23.09
C LYS A 325 4.15 2.90 21.65
N HIS A 326 3.23 2.11 21.09
CA HIS A 326 2.71 2.35 19.75
C HIS A 326 1.19 2.39 19.78
N TRP A 327 0.64 3.59 19.60
CA TRP A 327 -0.79 3.87 19.64
C TRP A 327 -1.32 4.19 18.25
N VAL A 328 -2.40 3.51 17.87
CA VAL A 328 -3.22 3.82 16.70
C VAL A 328 -4.56 4.31 17.21
N THR A 329 -4.98 5.51 16.84
CA THR A 329 -6.31 6.00 17.23
C THR A 329 -7.42 5.27 16.48
N PHE A 330 -7.33 5.21 15.15
CA PHE A 330 -8.33 4.61 14.27
C PHE A 330 -7.69 3.64 13.28
N ASN A 331 -8.31 2.47 13.12
CA ASN A 331 -8.07 1.59 11.99
C ASN A 331 -9.01 1.94 10.82
N GLU A 332 -8.43 2.19 9.65
CA GLU A 332 -9.13 2.38 8.38
C GLU A 332 -10.42 3.22 8.46
N PRO A 333 -10.31 4.52 8.78
CA PRO A 333 -11.47 5.40 8.81
C PRO A 333 -12.38 5.32 7.59
N TRP A 334 -11.77 5.23 6.40
CA TRP A 334 -12.51 5.14 5.15
C TRP A 334 -13.48 3.95 5.12
N SER A 335 -13.01 2.77 5.54
CA SER A 335 -13.78 1.52 5.49
C SER A 335 -15.03 1.58 6.35
N PHE A 336 -14.92 1.98 7.62
CA PHE A 336 -16.09 2.04 8.51
C PHE A 336 -16.98 3.26 8.24
N VAL A 337 -16.43 4.39 7.77
CA VAL A 337 -17.24 5.54 7.38
C VAL A 337 -18.07 5.22 6.15
N MET A 338 -17.45 4.69 5.09
CA MET A 338 -18.18 4.32 3.88
C MET A 338 -19.15 3.17 4.14
N GLY A 339 -18.70 2.11 4.82
CA GLY A 339 -19.53 0.96 5.17
C GLY A 339 -20.71 1.34 6.08
N GLY A 340 -20.44 2.11 7.14
CA GLY A 340 -21.42 2.42 8.18
C GLY A 340 -22.36 3.58 7.87
N TYR A 341 -21.82 4.63 7.26
CA TYR A 341 -22.49 5.92 7.04
C TYR A 341 -22.70 6.26 5.57
N GLY A 342 -22.33 5.36 4.64
CA GLY A 342 -22.52 5.53 3.21
C GLY A 342 -23.44 4.46 2.63
N ILE A 343 -23.02 3.20 2.70
CA ILE A 343 -23.58 2.09 1.91
C ILE A 343 -24.26 0.99 2.75
N ALA A 344 -24.45 1.22 4.05
CA ALA A 344 -25.04 0.25 5.00
C ALA A 344 -24.40 -1.16 5.00
N GLY A 345 -23.10 -1.25 4.69
CA GLY A 345 -22.32 -2.50 4.73
C GLY A 345 -21.72 -2.83 6.10
N ALA A 346 -21.72 -1.86 7.02
CA ALA A 346 -21.24 -1.98 8.39
C ALA A 346 -22.18 -1.21 9.33
N PRO A 347 -22.07 -1.35 10.67
CA PRO A 347 -22.82 -0.53 11.61
C PRO A 347 -22.47 0.96 11.44
N PRO A 348 -23.44 1.88 11.62
CA PRO A 348 -24.82 1.67 12.06
C PRO A 348 -25.81 1.23 10.97
N GLY A 349 -25.34 0.88 9.76
CA GLY A 349 -26.20 0.42 8.67
C GLY A 349 -26.95 1.56 7.98
N ILE A 350 -26.35 2.76 7.94
CA ILE A 350 -26.96 3.92 7.29
C ILE A 350 -26.68 3.87 5.79
N TRP A 351 -27.77 3.89 5.02
CA TRP A 351 -27.73 4.11 3.58
C TRP A 351 -27.93 5.60 3.29
N ASP A 352 -26.85 6.30 2.98
CA ASP A 352 -26.81 7.75 2.86
C ASP A 352 -27.21 8.21 1.45
N ASN A 353 -28.53 8.20 1.21
CA ASN A 353 -29.10 8.65 -0.06
C ASN A 353 -28.73 10.10 -0.39
N ASP A 354 -28.58 10.94 0.64
CA ASP A 354 -28.27 12.36 0.48
C ASP A 354 -26.77 12.63 0.36
N ARG A 355 -25.92 11.62 0.64
CA ARG A 355 -24.45 11.67 0.60
C ARG A 355 -23.87 12.74 1.52
N THR A 356 -24.48 12.96 2.68
CA THR A 356 -24.04 13.96 3.68
C THR A 356 -23.51 13.36 4.96
N GLU A 357 -24.02 12.21 5.37
CA GLU A 357 -23.70 11.59 6.67
C GLU A 357 -22.28 11.02 6.67
N MET A 358 -21.84 10.39 5.59
CA MET A 358 -20.45 9.90 5.48
C MET A 358 -19.42 11.03 5.60
N TYR A 359 -19.69 12.20 5.03
CA TYR A 359 -18.80 13.36 5.12
C TYR A 359 -18.76 13.97 6.53
N LYS A 360 -19.90 14.01 7.22
CA LYS A 360 -19.96 14.43 8.64
C LYS A 360 -19.22 13.45 9.55
N ALA A 361 -19.44 12.15 9.37
CA ALA A 361 -18.76 11.12 10.13
C ALA A 361 -17.24 11.22 9.97
N ALA A 362 -16.75 11.30 8.72
CA ALA A 362 -15.32 11.48 8.46
C ALA A 362 -14.74 12.75 9.08
N HIS A 363 -15.48 13.86 9.00
CA HIS A 363 -15.08 15.14 9.60
C HIS A 363 -14.84 15.02 11.10
N ASN A 364 -15.76 14.35 11.82
CA ASN A 364 -15.62 14.13 13.25
C ASN A 364 -14.55 13.10 13.61
N VAL A 365 -14.34 12.06 12.80
CA VAL A 365 -13.23 11.10 13.00
C VAL A 365 -11.87 11.78 12.92
N ILE A 366 -11.66 12.68 11.93
CA ILE A 366 -10.42 13.44 11.79
C ILE A 366 -10.19 14.34 13.02
N ARG A 367 -11.23 15.05 13.46
CA ARG A 367 -11.16 15.92 14.66
C ARG A 367 -10.88 15.12 15.93
N ALA A 368 -11.53 13.96 16.09
CA ALA A 368 -11.33 13.04 17.21
C ALA A 368 -9.90 12.47 17.23
N HIS A 369 -9.34 12.14 16.07
CA HIS A 369 -7.94 11.70 15.94
C HIS A 369 -6.99 12.79 16.41
N ALA A 370 -7.11 14.00 15.84
CA ALA A 370 -6.25 15.13 16.20
C ALA A 370 -6.34 15.43 17.70
N ARG A 371 -7.55 15.42 18.26
CA ARG A 371 -7.77 15.66 19.69
C ARG A 371 -7.08 14.61 20.57
N ALA A 372 -7.22 13.32 20.24
CA ALA A 372 -6.56 12.24 20.98
C ALA A 372 -5.03 12.29 20.85
N TYR A 373 -4.50 12.65 19.67
CA TYR A 373 -3.06 12.85 19.47
C TYR A 373 -2.52 13.97 20.36
N HIS A 374 -3.16 15.14 20.37
CA HIS A 374 -2.72 16.27 21.22
C HIS A 374 -2.82 15.92 22.70
N THR A 375 -3.87 15.22 23.14
CA THR A 375 -3.95 14.70 24.51
C THR A 375 -2.77 13.77 24.82
N TYR A 376 -2.39 12.86 23.92
CA TYR A 376 -1.22 12.02 24.11
C TYR A 376 0.08 12.85 24.21
N ASP A 377 0.28 13.79 23.29
CA ASP A 377 1.46 14.64 23.23
C ASP A 377 1.64 15.51 24.48
N GLU A 378 0.56 16.17 24.90
CA GLU A 378 0.56 17.14 25.98
C GLU A 378 0.57 16.50 27.38
N GLU A 379 -0.15 15.38 27.56
CA GLU A 379 -0.38 14.80 28.89
C GLU A 379 0.47 13.55 29.17
N PHE A 380 0.91 12.81 28.15
CA PHE A 380 1.48 11.46 28.33
C PHE A 380 2.86 11.24 27.73
N ARG A 381 3.15 11.85 26.57
CA ARG A 381 4.35 11.52 25.79
C ARG A 381 5.65 11.76 26.55
N ALA A 382 5.72 12.82 27.34
CA ALA A 382 6.92 13.16 28.12
C ALA A 382 7.35 12.03 29.07
N ASP A 383 6.39 11.37 29.72
CA ASP A 383 6.63 10.30 30.69
C ASP A 383 6.64 8.91 30.02
N GLN A 384 5.76 8.71 29.03
CA GLN A 384 5.56 7.40 28.41
C GLN A 384 6.49 7.13 27.24
N GLN A 385 6.99 8.16 26.55
CA GLN A 385 7.94 8.05 25.44
C GLN A 385 7.48 7.13 24.29
N GLY A 386 6.17 7.07 24.02
CA GLY A 386 5.61 6.34 22.88
C GLY A 386 5.30 7.24 21.69
N ALA A 387 4.73 6.62 20.67
CA ALA A 387 4.26 7.21 19.43
C ALA A 387 2.76 7.01 19.27
N CYS A 388 2.08 7.98 18.67
CA CYS A 388 0.65 7.99 18.38
C CYS A 388 0.43 8.36 16.90
N GLY A 389 -0.46 7.63 16.24
CA GLY A 389 -0.79 7.86 14.84
C GLY A 389 -2.12 7.26 14.45
N ILE A 390 -2.36 7.20 13.15
CA ILE A 390 -3.56 6.63 12.54
C ILE A 390 -3.17 5.59 11.49
N VAL A 391 -4.01 4.59 11.28
CA VAL A 391 -3.85 3.61 10.21
C VAL A 391 -4.80 3.94 9.06
N ILE A 392 -4.23 4.19 7.88
CA ILE A 392 -4.96 4.51 6.66
C ILE A 392 -5.05 3.25 5.79
N GLY A 393 -6.27 2.77 5.57
CA GLY A 393 -6.54 1.71 4.60
C GLY A 393 -6.92 2.32 3.27
N ALA A 394 -6.25 1.90 2.20
CA ALA A 394 -6.56 2.37 0.85
C ALA A 394 -6.10 1.39 -0.23
N LEU A 395 -6.95 1.21 -1.23
CA LEU A 395 -6.58 0.54 -2.47
C LEU A 395 -5.68 1.44 -3.31
N TRP A 396 -4.62 0.86 -3.91
CA TRP A 396 -3.82 1.59 -4.89
C TRP A 396 -4.60 1.77 -6.20
N SER A 397 -4.33 2.82 -6.97
CA SER A 397 -4.92 3.02 -8.29
C SER A 397 -3.85 3.34 -9.33
N GLU A 398 -3.94 2.67 -10.47
CA GLU A 398 -3.23 3.01 -11.70
C GLU A 398 -4.23 3.49 -12.75
N PRO A 399 -3.84 4.36 -13.69
CA PRO A 399 -4.65 4.61 -14.88
C PRO A 399 -4.74 3.34 -15.73
N ARG A 400 -5.93 3.05 -16.27
CA ARG A 400 -6.12 1.91 -17.20
C ARG A 400 -5.26 2.08 -18.45
N ASP A 401 -5.23 3.27 -19.04
CA ASP A 401 -4.23 3.67 -20.02
C ASP A 401 -3.34 4.80 -19.48
N PRO A 402 -2.06 4.53 -19.14
CA PRO A 402 -1.15 5.57 -18.64
C PRO A 402 -0.82 6.66 -19.67
N ASN A 403 -1.15 6.47 -20.95
CA ASN A 403 -0.99 7.50 -21.99
C ASN A 403 -2.24 8.37 -22.17
N ASN A 404 -3.36 8.02 -21.52
CA ASN A 404 -4.58 8.82 -21.53
C ASN A 404 -4.57 9.80 -20.34
N PRO A 405 -4.47 11.13 -20.57
CA PRO A 405 -4.44 12.10 -19.49
C PRO A 405 -5.68 12.08 -18.59
N GLN A 406 -6.83 11.64 -19.10
CA GLN A 406 -8.05 11.54 -18.29
C GLN A 406 -7.99 10.35 -17.34
N ASP A 407 -7.47 9.20 -17.77
CA ASP A 407 -7.28 8.04 -16.88
C ASP A 407 -6.27 8.38 -15.77
N VAL A 408 -5.20 9.10 -16.11
CA VAL A 408 -4.21 9.60 -15.14
C VAL A 408 -4.85 10.53 -14.11
N LEU A 409 -5.68 11.47 -14.55
CA LEU A 409 -6.44 12.34 -13.66
C LEU A 409 -7.39 11.54 -12.76
N GLY A 410 -8.12 10.58 -13.33
CA GLY A 410 -9.06 9.74 -12.59
C GLY A 410 -8.35 8.92 -11.51
N ALA A 411 -7.20 8.34 -11.83
CA ALA A 411 -6.40 7.57 -10.88
C ALA A 411 -5.87 8.42 -9.71
N ASP A 412 -5.46 9.67 -9.98
CA ASP A 412 -5.04 10.60 -8.93
C ASP A 412 -6.23 11.05 -8.05
N LEU A 413 -7.35 11.43 -8.67
CA LEU A 413 -8.57 11.78 -7.94
C LEU A 413 -9.07 10.63 -7.07
N TYR A 414 -9.01 9.38 -7.57
CA TYR A 414 -9.35 8.20 -6.77
C TYR A 414 -8.49 8.12 -5.50
N GLN A 415 -7.16 8.24 -5.61
CA GLN A 415 -6.27 8.25 -4.43
C GLN A 415 -6.64 9.36 -3.44
N GLN A 416 -7.00 10.55 -3.94
CA GLN A 416 -7.45 11.64 -3.08
C GLN A 416 -8.72 11.28 -2.28
N PHE A 417 -9.66 10.54 -2.87
CA PHE A 417 -10.89 10.13 -2.18
C PHE A 417 -10.71 8.91 -1.26
N VAL A 418 -9.90 7.91 -1.63
CA VAL A 418 -9.78 6.67 -0.84
C VAL A 418 -8.70 6.73 0.23
N MET A 419 -7.61 7.47 -0.01
CA MET A 419 -6.51 7.65 0.93
C MET A 419 -6.44 9.08 1.44
N GLY A 420 -6.44 10.05 0.51
CA GLY A 420 -6.23 11.47 0.79
C GLY A 420 -7.28 12.08 1.70
N TRP A 421 -8.51 11.57 1.70
CA TRP A 421 -9.61 12.06 2.53
C TRP A 421 -9.23 12.11 4.01
N PHE A 422 -8.51 11.09 4.50
CA PHE A 422 -8.03 11.03 5.88
C PHE A 422 -6.53 11.35 5.99
N ALA A 423 -5.73 11.06 4.96
CA ALA A 423 -4.29 11.33 5.02
C ALA A 423 -3.93 12.82 4.86
N ASN A 424 -4.61 13.58 3.98
CA ASN A 424 -4.26 14.98 3.73
C ASN A 424 -4.49 15.91 4.93
N PRO A 425 -5.58 15.76 5.72
CA PRO A 425 -5.76 16.54 6.94
C PRO A 425 -4.68 16.31 8.00
N ILE A 426 -4.00 15.16 7.98
CA ILE A 426 -3.05 14.75 9.02
C ILE A 426 -1.61 14.99 8.57
N TYR A 427 -1.25 14.51 7.38
CA TYR A 427 0.12 14.55 6.86
C TYR A 427 0.37 15.66 5.84
N GLY A 428 -0.69 16.24 5.29
CA GLY A 428 -0.62 17.30 4.29
C GLY A 428 -0.67 18.69 4.90
N ASP A 429 -1.58 19.52 4.39
CA ASP A 429 -1.72 20.92 4.79
C ASP A 429 -2.69 21.14 5.97
N GLY A 430 -3.39 20.09 6.43
CA GLY A 430 -4.40 20.17 7.48
C GLY A 430 -5.84 20.13 6.98
N ASN A 431 -6.06 20.22 5.66
CA ASN A 431 -7.38 20.28 5.05
C ASN A 431 -7.70 19.01 4.22
N TYR A 432 -8.89 18.92 3.65
CA TYR A 432 -9.22 17.90 2.66
C TYR A 432 -8.43 18.10 1.35
N PRO A 433 -8.19 17.02 0.56
CA PRO A 433 -7.58 17.16 -0.76
C PRO A 433 -8.38 18.10 -1.67
N GLN A 434 -7.69 18.94 -2.44
CA GLN A 434 -8.34 19.92 -3.31
C GLN A 434 -9.26 19.27 -4.36
N GLY A 435 -8.84 18.16 -4.97
CA GLY A 435 -9.67 17.45 -5.95
C GLY A 435 -10.97 16.92 -5.34
N MET A 436 -10.94 16.52 -4.06
CA MET A 436 -12.14 16.11 -3.34
C MET A 436 -13.08 17.29 -3.06
N ILE A 437 -12.54 18.43 -2.61
CA ILE A 437 -13.30 19.67 -2.39
C ILE A 437 -13.99 20.10 -3.69
N ASP A 438 -13.26 20.11 -4.80
CA ASP A 438 -13.76 20.56 -6.10
C ASP A 438 -14.85 19.63 -6.65
N MET A 439 -14.62 18.31 -6.62
CA MET A 439 -15.57 17.32 -7.16
C MET A 439 -16.88 17.26 -6.35
N ILE A 440 -16.81 17.31 -5.02
CA ILE A 440 -18.02 17.32 -4.17
C ILE A 440 -18.71 18.68 -4.25
N GLY A 441 -17.96 19.78 -4.32
CA GLY A 441 -18.50 21.12 -4.50
C GLY A 441 -19.29 21.25 -5.81
N ALA A 442 -18.73 20.77 -6.92
CA ALA A 442 -19.40 20.73 -8.22
C ALA A 442 -20.66 19.86 -8.17
N SER A 443 -20.55 18.65 -7.61
CA SER A 443 -21.71 17.74 -7.47
C SER A 443 -22.82 18.34 -6.61
N SER A 444 -22.47 19.02 -5.51
CA SER A 444 -23.43 19.72 -4.65
C SER A 444 -24.16 20.85 -5.37
N GLN A 445 -23.46 21.59 -6.23
CA GLN A 445 -24.07 22.65 -7.06
C GLN A 445 -25.03 22.06 -8.11
N GLU A 446 -24.65 20.96 -8.76
CA GLU A 446 -25.53 20.24 -9.71
C GLU A 446 -26.82 19.73 -9.04
N GLU A 447 -26.73 19.33 -7.77
CA GLU A 447 -27.86 18.91 -6.93
C GLU A 447 -28.70 20.10 -6.43
N GLY A 448 -28.33 21.34 -6.76
CA GLY A 448 -29.04 22.56 -6.36
C GLY A 448 -28.84 22.94 -4.89
N ARG A 449 -27.80 22.44 -4.24
CA ARG A 449 -27.52 22.74 -2.82
C ARG A 449 -26.86 24.10 -2.66
N ALA A 450 -27.29 24.84 -1.64
CA ALA A 450 -26.71 26.14 -1.31
C ALA A 450 -25.32 26.02 -0.64
N VAL A 451 -25.02 24.86 -0.06
CA VAL A 451 -23.78 24.56 0.66
C VAL A 451 -23.27 23.20 0.18
N SER A 452 -21.95 23.04 0.11
CA SER A 452 -21.32 21.74 -0.17
C SER A 452 -21.75 20.69 0.84
N ARG A 453 -21.89 19.44 0.40
CA ARG A 453 -22.07 18.30 1.31
C ARG A 453 -20.84 18.02 2.18
N LEU A 454 -19.65 18.35 1.68
CA LEU A 454 -18.40 18.22 2.42
C LEU A 454 -18.33 19.33 3.47
N PRO A 455 -18.24 19.01 4.78
CA PRO A 455 -17.98 20.01 5.80
C PRO A 455 -16.67 20.76 5.54
N VAL A 456 -16.55 21.97 6.07
CA VAL A 456 -15.36 22.80 5.90
C VAL A 456 -14.64 22.90 7.22
N PHE A 457 -13.36 22.51 7.26
CA PHE A 457 -12.52 22.79 8.42
C PHE A 457 -12.29 24.30 8.55
N THR A 458 -12.46 24.82 9.75
CA THR A 458 -12.02 26.16 10.07
C THR A 458 -10.49 26.27 9.99
N GLU A 459 -9.97 27.49 9.85
CA GLU A 459 -8.53 27.74 9.89
C GLU A 459 -7.84 27.22 11.17
N GLU A 460 -8.58 27.21 12.29
CA GLU A 460 -8.11 26.63 13.54
C GLU A 460 -8.01 25.11 13.46
N GLU A 461 -9.04 24.44 12.94
CA GLU A 461 -9.04 22.99 12.75
C GLU A 461 -7.98 22.53 11.74
N ILE A 462 -7.78 23.26 10.63
CA ILE A 462 -6.72 22.96 9.67
C ILE A 462 -5.36 22.95 10.39
N ARG A 463 -5.08 23.97 11.22
CA ARG A 463 -3.83 24.00 12.01
C ARG A 463 -3.77 22.92 13.08
N PHE A 464 -4.90 22.58 13.69
CA PHE A 464 -4.99 21.59 14.75
C PHE A 464 -4.80 20.16 14.23
N ASN A 465 -5.31 19.85 13.04
CA ASN A 465 -5.20 18.54 12.41
C ASN A 465 -3.81 18.27 11.85
N ARG A 466 -3.15 19.29 11.29
CA ARG A 466 -1.87 19.11 10.59
C ARG A 466 -0.76 18.63 11.52
N GLY A 467 -0.10 17.54 11.14
CA GLY A 467 1.06 16.99 11.83
C GLY A 467 0.71 16.15 13.05
N THR A 468 -0.51 15.60 13.14
CA THR A 468 -1.01 14.83 14.29
C THR A 468 -0.70 13.33 14.20
N ALA A 469 0.45 12.95 13.66
CA ALA A 469 0.89 11.56 13.60
C ALA A 469 2.41 11.43 13.62
N ASP A 470 2.91 10.49 14.42
CA ASP A 470 4.36 10.24 14.57
C ASP A 470 4.91 9.21 13.58
N PHE A 471 4.01 8.45 12.94
CA PHE A 471 4.32 7.40 11.97
C PHE A 471 3.21 7.29 10.94
N VAL A 472 3.49 6.60 9.83
CA VAL A 472 2.51 6.29 8.78
C VAL A 472 2.14 4.81 8.85
N GLY A 473 0.93 4.50 9.32
CA GLY A 473 0.36 3.16 9.25
C GLY A 473 -0.48 3.00 7.98
N LEU A 474 -0.17 1.99 7.15
CA LEU A 474 -0.90 1.67 5.94
C LEU A 474 -1.47 0.27 6.01
N ASN A 475 -2.74 0.12 5.65
CA ASN A 475 -3.31 -1.17 5.31
C ASN A 475 -3.43 -1.26 3.79
N GLN A 476 -2.79 -2.27 3.20
CA GLN A 476 -2.70 -2.42 1.75
C GLN A 476 -2.89 -3.87 1.36
N TYR A 477 -3.89 -4.11 0.51
CA TYR A 477 -4.28 -5.45 0.07
C TYR A 477 -4.32 -5.61 -1.45
N SER A 478 -4.65 -4.54 -2.18
CA SER A 478 -5.00 -4.63 -3.60
C SER A 478 -4.89 -3.29 -4.35
N ALA A 479 -5.12 -3.34 -5.66
CA ALA A 479 -5.09 -2.20 -6.57
C ALA A 479 -6.31 -2.18 -7.52
N ARG A 480 -6.51 -1.05 -8.17
CA ARG A 480 -7.54 -0.78 -9.20
C ARG A 480 -6.95 -0.12 -10.43
N LEU A 481 -7.60 -0.32 -11.57
CA LEU A 481 -7.38 0.44 -12.79
C LEU A 481 -8.51 1.45 -12.95
N ILE A 482 -8.18 2.73 -13.06
CA ILE A 482 -9.15 3.83 -13.18
C ILE A 482 -9.14 4.36 -14.60
N TYR A 483 -10.32 4.62 -15.16
CA TYR A 483 -10.44 5.14 -16.52
C TYR A 483 -11.62 6.09 -16.69
N ALA A 484 -11.46 7.03 -17.61
CA ALA A 484 -12.55 7.93 -17.98
C ALA A 484 -13.60 7.18 -18.80
N SER A 485 -14.87 7.30 -18.40
CA SER A 485 -15.98 6.66 -19.08
C SER A 485 -17.29 7.38 -18.82
N ASN A 486 -18.09 7.52 -19.88
CA ASN A 486 -19.46 8.07 -19.84
C ASN A 486 -20.53 6.98 -19.97
N ASP A 487 -20.12 5.71 -20.01
CA ASP A 487 -21.06 4.60 -20.09
C ASP A 487 -21.86 4.49 -18.77
N PRO A 488 -23.19 4.45 -18.81
CA PRO A 488 -24.00 4.35 -17.59
C PRO A 488 -23.99 2.96 -16.92
N GLY A 489 -23.49 1.91 -17.59
CA GLY A 489 -23.48 0.56 -17.01
C GLY A 489 -22.48 0.38 -15.87
N ASP A 490 -22.86 -0.31 -14.78
CA ASP A 490 -21.94 -0.55 -13.66
C ASP A 490 -21.07 -1.80 -13.82
N VAL A 491 -21.26 -2.57 -14.89
CA VAL A 491 -20.49 -3.80 -15.15
C VAL A 491 -19.73 -3.65 -16.47
N ASP A 492 -18.42 -3.91 -16.44
CA ASP A 492 -17.58 -3.83 -17.62
C ASP A 492 -17.62 -5.11 -18.49
N GLU A 493 -16.90 -5.09 -19.61
CA GLU A 493 -16.81 -6.21 -20.55
C GLU A 493 -16.21 -7.50 -19.96
N THR A 494 -15.56 -7.42 -18.80
CA THR A 494 -14.96 -8.55 -18.07
C THR A 494 -15.89 -9.11 -16.99
N GLY A 495 -17.04 -8.47 -16.77
CA GLY A 495 -17.97 -8.81 -15.69
C GLY A 495 -17.59 -8.19 -14.34
N TRP A 496 -16.64 -7.25 -14.30
CA TRP A 496 -16.27 -6.54 -13.07
C TRP A 496 -17.29 -5.44 -12.75
N PHE A 497 -17.76 -5.43 -11.50
CA PHE A 497 -18.64 -4.37 -11.00
C PHE A 497 -17.82 -3.16 -10.57
N ASN A 498 -18.20 -1.99 -11.07
CA ASN A 498 -17.59 -0.70 -10.75
C ASN A 498 -17.96 -0.26 -9.32
N TRP A 499 -17.24 -0.75 -8.32
CA TRP A 499 -17.49 -0.38 -6.91
C TRP A 499 -17.36 1.11 -6.64
N MET A 500 -16.59 1.84 -7.45
CA MET A 500 -16.43 3.28 -7.34
C MET A 500 -17.75 4.04 -7.54
N SER A 501 -18.70 3.54 -8.34
CA SER A 501 -20.01 4.22 -8.51
C SER A 501 -20.86 4.21 -7.24
N VAL A 502 -20.57 3.30 -6.31
CA VAL A 502 -21.25 3.15 -5.02
C VAL A 502 -20.44 3.78 -3.89
N MET A 503 -19.13 3.51 -3.86
CA MET A 503 -18.25 3.88 -2.74
C MET A 503 -17.61 5.26 -2.90
N VAL A 504 -17.49 5.79 -4.12
CA VAL A 504 -16.93 7.13 -4.37
C VAL A 504 -17.80 7.86 -5.41
N PRO A 505 -19.10 8.04 -5.12
CA PRO A 505 -20.08 8.32 -6.15
C PRO A 505 -20.03 9.76 -6.69
N ASP A 506 -19.12 10.60 -6.16
CA ASP A 506 -18.84 11.96 -6.62
C ASP A 506 -17.74 12.03 -7.68
N LEU A 507 -16.99 10.95 -7.91
CA LEU A 507 -16.06 10.82 -9.05
C LEU A 507 -16.80 10.46 -10.35
N LYS A 508 -17.78 11.29 -10.72
CA LYS A 508 -18.55 11.13 -11.96
C LYS A 508 -17.63 11.23 -13.19
N GLY A 509 -17.93 10.44 -14.22
CA GLY A 509 -17.15 10.41 -15.46
C GLY A 509 -15.92 9.49 -15.43
N PHE A 510 -15.71 8.80 -14.30
CA PHE A 510 -14.68 7.77 -14.15
C PHE A 510 -15.32 6.43 -13.76
N LYS A 511 -14.61 5.34 -14.03
CA LYS A 511 -14.91 3.99 -13.58
C LYS A 511 -13.66 3.30 -13.06
N GLU A 512 -13.85 2.32 -12.19
CA GLU A 512 -12.81 1.37 -11.82
C GLU A 512 -12.99 0.01 -12.51
N THR A 513 -11.87 -0.67 -12.75
CA THR A 513 -11.78 -2.07 -13.15
C THR A 513 -10.54 -2.72 -12.51
N VAL A 514 -10.31 -4.00 -12.80
CA VAL A 514 -9.11 -4.74 -12.42
C VAL A 514 -8.53 -5.39 -13.67
N ASP A 515 -7.22 -5.66 -13.67
CA ASP A 515 -6.65 -6.50 -14.72
C ASP A 515 -7.12 -7.95 -14.51
N PRO A 516 -7.74 -8.60 -15.52
CA PRO A 516 -8.21 -9.99 -15.40
C PRO A 516 -7.08 -10.99 -15.13
N SER A 517 -5.83 -10.63 -15.40
CA SER A 517 -4.65 -11.46 -15.09
C SER A 517 -4.24 -11.41 -13.62
N TRP A 518 -4.74 -10.44 -12.84
CA TRP A 518 -4.41 -10.37 -11.42
C TRP A 518 -5.12 -11.48 -10.66
N PRO A 519 -4.37 -12.34 -9.93
CA PRO A 519 -4.99 -13.40 -9.14
C PRO A 519 -5.95 -12.84 -8.09
N LYS A 520 -7.03 -13.58 -7.79
CA LYS A 520 -8.05 -13.19 -6.80
C LYS A 520 -7.98 -14.04 -5.53
N GLY A 521 -8.35 -13.44 -4.40
CA GLY A 521 -8.76 -14.18 -3.21
C GLY A 521 -10.26 -14.47 -3.24
N GLU A 522 -10.81 -14.97 -2.14
CA GLU A 522 -12.27 -15.18 -2.01
C GLU A 522 -13.04 -13.85 -1.92
N MET A 523 -12.46 -12.86 -1.25
CA MET A 523 -13.04 -11.53 -1.09
C MET A 523 -13.16 -10.88 -2.45
N ILE A 524 -14.36 -10.44 -2.81
CA ILE A 524 -14.67 -9.92 -4.16
C ILE A 524 -13.75 -8.78 -4.60
N PHE A 525 -13.36 -7.91 -3.67
CA PHE A 525 -12.52 -6.74 -3.92
C PHE A 525 -11.03 -7.09 -4.06
N LEU A 526 -10.60 -8.28 -3.61
CA LEU A 526 -9.19 -8.59 -3.41
C LEU A 526 -8.55 -9.13 -4.69
N ARG A 527 -7.52 -8.43 -5.14
CA ARG A 527 -6.59 -8.85 -6.20
C ARG A 527 -5.15 -8.79 -5.73
N VAL A 528 -4.38 -9.82 -6.03
CA VAL A 528 -2.99 -9.97 -5.61
C VAL A 528 -2.10 -9.05 -6.45
N THR A 529 -1.70 -7.93 -5.86
CA THR A 529 -0.94 -6.86 -6.52
C THR A 529 0.20 -6.37 -5.62
N PRO A 530 1.19 -7.22 -5.30
CA PRO A 530 2.23 -6.92 -4.31
C PRO A 530 2.95 -5.59 -4.56
N TRP A 531 3.23 -5.29 -5.83
CA TRP A 531 3.88 -4.06 -6.28
C TRP A 531 3.14 -2.78 -5.86
N ALA A 532 1.85 -2.86 -5.54
CA ALA A 532 1.04 -1.75 -5.08
C ALA A 532 1.52 -1.19 -3.73
N VAL A 533 2.09 -2.04 -2.85
CA VAL A 533 2.69 -1.61 -1.58
C VAL A 533 3.77 -0.56 -1.83
N ARG A 534 4.76 -0.87 -2.69
CA ARG A 534 5.84 0.07 -3.02
C ARG A 534 5.34 1.33 -3.70
N LYS A 535 4.40 1.21 -4.63
CA LYS A 535 3.82 2.37 -5.32
C LYS A 535 3.09 3.30 -4.34
N GLN A 536 2.34 2.74 -3.39
CA GLN A 536 1.63 3.53 -2.38
C GLN A 536 2.59 4.20 -1.39
N LEU A 537 3.64 3.50 -0.94
CA LEU A 537 4.70 4.09 -0.11
C LEU A 537 5.38 5.26 -0.82
N ASP A 538 5.77 5.09 -2.09
CA ASP A 538 6.38 6.14 -2.90
C ASP A 538 5.43 7.31 -3.17
N TYR A 539 4.15 7.03 -3.47
CA TYR A 539 3.12 8.07 -3.60
C TYR A 539 3.01 8.89 -2.32
N PHE A 540 2.88 8.24 -1.16
CA PHE A 540 2.73 8.91 0.12
C PHE A 540 3.92 9.83 0.41
N ARG A 541 5.15 9.33 0.24
CA ARG A 541 6.38 10.12 0.44
C ARG A 541 6.43 11.35 -0.45
N ARG A 542 6.07 11.22 -1.73
CA ARG A 542 6.10 12.33 -2.69
C ARG A 542 4.98 13.34 -2.45
N THR A 543 3.77 12.87 -2.14
CA THR A 543 2.59 13.71 -1.94
C THR A 543 2.69 14.52 -0.64
N TYR A 544 3.11 13.89 0.45
CA TYR A 544 3.15 14.53 1.77
C TYR A 544 4.56 14.99 2.20
N GLN A 545 5.57 14.77 1.35
CA GLN A 545 6.98 15.07 1.67
C GLN A 545 7.42 14.45 3.01
N ASN A 546 6.88 13.26 3.30
CA ASN A 546 7.04 12.56 4.57
C ASN A 546 7.96 11.35 4.37
N ASP A 547 9.18 11.45 4.88
CA ASP A 547 10.18 10.37 4.94
C ASP A 547 10.23 9.71 6.33
N GLY A 548 9.19 9.89 7.17
CA GLY A 548 9.07 9.29 8.49
C GLY A 548 8.83 7.78 8.47
N PRO A 549 8.65 7.16 9.65
CA PRO A 549 8.57 5.72 9.77
C PRO A 549 7.24 5.17 9.22
N PHE A 550 7.35 4.22 8.28
CA PHE A 550 6.22 3.51 7.67
C PHE A 550 6.02 2.13 8.28
N TYR A 551 4.75 1.74 8.41
CA TYR A 551 4.35 0.43 8.87
C TYR A 551 3.25 -0.11 7.94
N LEU A 552 3.44 -1.31 7.42
CA LEU A 552 2.36 -2.04 6.75
C LEU A 552 1.55 -2.78 7.82
N THR A 553 0.52 -2.11 8.35
CA THR A 553 -0.20 -2.49 9.57
C THR A 553 -1.27 -3.54 9.38
N GLU A 554 -1.68 -3.79 8.13
CA GLU A 554 -2.42 -4.97 7.68
C GLU A 554 -2.17 -5.25 6.20
N THR A 555 -2.02 -6.53 5.87
CA THR A 555 -2.02 -7.07 4.51
C THR A 555 -2.29 -8.58 4.59
N GLY A 556 -2.99 -9.16 3.62
CA GLY A 556 -3.38 -10.56 3.69
C GLY A 556 -4.21 -11.01 2.49
N ILE A 557 -4.54 -12.31 2.46
CA ILE A 557 -5.39 -12.89 1.42
C ILE A 557 -6.47 -13.78 2.06
N SER A 558 -7.72 -13.60 1.63
CA SER A 558 -8.82 -14.47 2.02
C SER A 558 -8.85 -15.74 1.19
N GLU A 559 -9.33 -16.80 1.83
CA GLU A 559 -9.71 -18.06 1.21
C GLU A 559 -11.16 -18.42 1.56
N ALA A 560 -11.75 -19.25 0.71
CA ALA A 560 -13.06 -19.85 0.93
C ALA A 560 -13.05 -20.82 2.12
N THR A 561 -14.23 -21.05 2.70
CA THR A 561 -14.40 -22.11 3.70
C THR A 561 -14.39 -23.49 3.04
N PHE A 562 -13.39 -24.32 3.35
CA PHE A 562 -13.29 -25.69 2.84
C PHE A 562 -13.91 -26.74 3.78
N HIS A 563 -14.54 -27.76 3.18
CA HIS A 563 -15.09 -28.92 3.88
C HIS A 563 -14.64 -30.23 3.21
N PRO A 564 -13.71 -31.01 3.81
CA PRO A 564 -13.01 -30.75 5.07
C PRO A 564 -12.04 -29.54 4.98
N PRO A 565 -11.61 -28.96 6.12
CA PRO A 565 -10.65 -27.85 6.13
C PRO A 565 -9.35 -28.19 5.40
N LYS A 566 -8.78 -27.20 4.71
CA LYS A 566 -7.51 -27.31 3.99
C LYS A 566 -6.44 -26.49 4.72
N PHE A 567 -5.31 -27.13 5.02
CA PHE A 567 -4.20 -26.49 5.74
C PHE A 567 -3.00 -26.19 4.82
N ASP A 568 -2.97 -26.75 3.62
CA ASP A 568 -1.95 -26.44 2.61
C ASP A 568 -2.40 -25.25 1.75
N ASP A 569 -2.12 -24.05 2.25
CA ASP A 569 -2.56 -22.76 1.73
C ASP A 569 -1.46 -22.06 0.93
N VAL A 570 -0.97 -22.71 -0.13
CA VAL A 570 0.16 -22.21 -0.94
C VAL A 570 -0.07 -20.81 -1.50
N TRP A 571 -1.31 -20.41 -1.80
CA TRP A 571 -1.65 -19.04 -2.20
C TRP A 571 -1.28 -18.00 -1.13
N ARG A 572 -1.49 -18.31 0.15
CA ARG A 572 -1.14 -17.43 1.27
C ARG A 572 0.37 -17.40 1.49
N GLN A 573 1.05 -18.53 1.28
CA GLN A 573 2.52 -18.58 1.26
C GLN A 573 3.08 -17.67 0.16
N CYS A 574 2.54 -17.77 -1.07
CA CYS A 574 2.90 -16.89 -2.18
C CYS A 574 2.64 -15.42 -1.85
N TYR A 575 1.47 -15.10 -1.29
CA TYR A 575 1.09 -13.74 -0.94
C TYR A 575 2.10 -13.10 0.03
N TYR A 576 2.34 -13.71 1.19
CA TYR A 576 3.25 -13.12 2.18
C TYR A 576 4.68 -13.03 1.69
N MET A 577 5.16 -14.03 0.94
CA MET A 577 6.49 -13.98 0.35
C MET A 577 6.63 -12.81 -0.64
N LEU A 578 5.65 -12.63 -1.54
CA LEU A 578 5.63 -11.54 -2.52
C LEU A 578 5.59 -10.15 -1.84
N TYR A 579 4.66 -9.96 -0.91
CA TYR A 579 4.45 -8.65 -0.24
C TYR A 579 5.62 -8.30 0.70
N ALA A 580 6.15 -9.25 1.46
CA ALA A 580 7.33 -9.01 2.28
C ALA A 580 8.57 -8.66 1.42
N ASN A 581 8.71 -9.26 0.24
CA ASN A 581 9.80 -8.92 -0.68
C ASN A 581 9.66 -7.50 -1.26
N GLU A 582 8.44 -7.02 -1.53
CA GLU A 582 8.22 -5.63 -1.93
C GLU A 582 8.63 -4.64 -0.83
N VAL A 583 8.41 -4.97 0.44
CA VAL A 583 8.90 -4.15 1.55
C VAL A 583 10.43 -4.15 1.65
N VAL A 584 11.08 -5.32 1.48
CA VAL A 584 12.55 -5.38 1.42
C VAL A 584 13.09 -4.49 0.30
N LYS A 585 12.46 -4.53 -0.89
CA LYS A 585 12.85 -3.64 -1.98
C LYS A 585 12.57 -2.17 -1.66
N ALA A 586 11.45 -1.84 -1.01
CA ALA A 586 11.15 -0.47 -0.58
C ALA A 586 12.28 0.10 0.30
N ILE A 587 12.80 -0.72 1.22
CA ILE A 587 13.89 -0.35 2.12
C ILE A 587 15.21 -0.23 1.32
N GLU A 588 15.65 -1.32 0.68
CA GLU A 588 17.00 -1.38 0.12
C GLU A 588 17.16 -0.62 -1.20
N LEU A 589 16.12 -0.59 -2.04
CA LEU A 589 16.15 0.09 -3.33
C LEU A 589 15.60 1.51 -3.24
N ASP A 590 14.51 1.74 -2.52
CA ASP A 590 13.85 3.06 -2.53
C ASP A 590 14.24 3.93 -1.32
N GLY A 591 14.95 3.37 -0.34
CA GLY A 591 15.33 4.07 0.88
C GLY A 591 14.11 4.57 1.67
N VAL A 592 13.06 3.74 1.75
CA VAL A 592 11.91 3.97 2.63
C VAL A 592 12.30 3.56 4.05
N ASP A 593 12.05 4.43 5.03
CA ASP A 593 12.14 4.07 6.45
C ASP A 593 10.92 3.23 6.83
N HIS A 594 10.94 1.94 6.48
CA HIS A 594 9.88 1.01 6.81
C HIS A 594 10.27 0.18 8.04
N GLN A 595 9.41 0.14 9.05
CA GLN A 595 9.73 -0.34 10.39
C GLN A 595 8.87 -1.52 10.87
N GLY A 596 7.82 -1.91 10.14
CA GLY A 596 7.11 -3.14 10.49
C GLY A 596 6.12 -3.68 9.46
N PHE A 597 5.94 -5.00 9.47
CA PHE A 597 5.05 -5.77 8.59
C PHE A 597 4.08 -6.60 9.43
N PHE A 598 2.78 -6.42 9.20
CA PHE A 598 1.72 -6.95 10.06
C PHE A 598 0.79 -7.80 9.20
N ALA A 599 0.94 -9.12 9.32
CA ALA A 599 0.10 -10.08 8.62
C ALA A 599 -1.35 -10.03 9.15
N TRP A 600 -2.30 -9.78 8.26
CA TRP A 600 -3.73 -9.98 8.51
C TRP A 600 -4.12 -11.40 8.08
N THR A 601 -4.31 -12.34 9.01
CA THR A 601 -4.44 -12.18 10.47
C THR A 601 -3.83 -13.36 11.22
N LEU A 602 -3.72 -13.25 12.55
CA LEU A 602 -3.16 -14.30 13.40
C LEU A 602 -3.97 -15.59 13.25
N MET A 603 -5.29 -15.50 13.27
CA MET A 603 -6.17 -16.66 13.21
C MET A 603 -7.47 -16.33 12.46
N ASP A 604 -8.11 -17.33 11.87
CA ASP A 604 -9.43 -17.14 11.28
C ASP A 604 -10.37 -16.57 12.35
N ASN A 605 -11.12 -15.54 11.97
CA ASN A 605 -11.89 -14.70 12.87
C ASN A 605 -13.29 -14.44 12.29
N VAL A 606 -14.09 -13.59 12.94
CA VAL A 606 -15.36 -13.12 12.36
C VAL A 606 -15.05 -11.95 11.42
N GLU A 607 -15.09 -12.20 10.10
CA GLU A 607 -14.73 -11.23 9.06
C GLU A 607 -15.92 -10.30 8.76
N TRP A 608 -16.24 -9.45 9.74
CA TRP A 608 -17.27 -8.42 9.63
C TRP A 608 -18.61 -8.98 9.12
N ALA A 609 -19.11 -8.44 8.00
CA ALA A 609 -20.35 -8.88 7.38
C ALA A 609 -20.26 -10.30 6.77
N SER A 610 -19.06 -10.77 6.38
CA SER A 610 -18.84 -12.13 5.85
C SER A 610 -18.89 -13.21 6.93
N GLY A 611 -18.98 -12.84 8.21
CA GLY A 611 -19.09 -13.78 9.32
C GLY A 611 -17.88 -14.71 9.38
N ILE A 612 -18.10 -16.02 9.51
CA ILE A 612 -17.03 -17.03 9.58
C ILE A 612 -16.80 -17.75 8.24
N HIS A 613 -17.26 -17.17 7.13
CA HIS A 613 -17.28 -17.82 5.82
C HIS A 613 -16.07 -17.50 4.94
N GLU A 614 -15.28 -16.49 5.32
CA GLU A 614 -14.05 -16.08 4.64
C GLU A 614 -12.88 -16.08 5.62
N HIS A 615 -11.78 -16.73 5.24
CA HIS A 615 -10.70 -17.06 6.16
C HIS A 615 -9.40 -16.34 5.76
N PHE A 616 -8.88 -15.47 6.63
CA PHE A 616 -7.61 -14.76 6.43
C PHE A 616 -6.46 -15.32 7.27
N GLY A 617 -6.75 -16.16 8.26
CA GLY A 617 -5.82 -16.50 9.33
C GLY A 617 -4.65 -17.36 8.90
N LEU A 618 -3.48 -17.07 9.45
CA LEU A 618 -2.32 -17.98 9.47
C LEU A 618 -2.65 -19.27 10.24
N PHE A 619 -3.46 -19.16 11.29
CA PHE A 619 -4.02 -20.29 12.00
C PHE A 619 -5.50 -20.48 11.66
N TYR A 620 -5.89 -21.70 11.34
CA TYR A 620 -7.29 -22.08 11.22
C TYR A 620 -7.98 -22.10 12.58
N THR A 621 -9.17 -21.52 12.67
CA THR A 621 -10.02 -21.57 13.87
C THR A 621 -11.15 -22.58 13.69
N ASN A 622 -11.19 -23.60 14.54
CA ASN A 622 -12.30 -24.56 14.50
C ASN A 622 -13.55 -24.00 15.19
N PHE A 623 -14.39 -23.30 14.42
CA PHE A 623 -15.64 -22.71 14.92
C PHE A 623 -16.71 -23.73 15.35
N SER A 624 -16.54 -25.02 15.06
CA SER A 624 -17.47 -26.06 15.51
C SER A 624 -17.15 -26.57 16.92
N THR A 625 -15.96 -26.24 17.45
CA THR A 625 -15.53 -26.70 18.78
C THR A 625 -15.74 -25.64 19.85
N PRO A 626 -16.16 -26.01 21.08
CA PRO A 626 -16.28 -25.06 22.19
C PRO A 626 -14.97 -24.35 22.54
N THR A 627 -13.82 -24.98 22.28
CA THR A 627 -12.48 -24.45 22.56
C THR A 627 -11.91 -23.59 21.44
N ARG A 628 -12.59 -23.49 20.28
CA ARG A 628 -12.14 -22.73 19.10
C ARG A 628 -10.68 -23.03 18.72
N THR A 629 -10.27 -24.29 18.69
CA THR A 629 -8.85 -24.66 18.56
C THR A 629 -8.16 -23.98 17.35
N ARG A 630 -6.97 -23.42 17.57
CA ARG A 630 -6.09 -22.83 16.54
C ARG A 630 -5.18 -23.90 15.95
N ILE A 631 -5.21 -24.08 14.63
CA ILE A 631 -4.41 -25.09 13.91
C ILE A 631 -3.54 -24.37 12.87
N PRO A 632 -2.20 -24.53 12.87
CA PRO A 632 -1.34 -23.84 11.92
C PRO A 632 -1.62 -24.28 10.48
N LYS A 633 -1.72 -23.33 9.56
CA LYS A 633 -1.70 -23.57 8.10
C LYS A 633 -0.26 -23.58 7.58
N GLY A 634 -0.05 -23.98 6.32
CA GLY A 634 1.27 -24.04 5.68
C GLY A 634 1.99 -22.68 5.67
N SER A 635 1.24 -21.59 5.55
CA SER A 635 1.73 -20.21 5.64
C SER A 635 2.42 -19.84 6.95
N VAL A 636 2.16 -20.54 8.06
CA VAL A 636 2.88 -20.36 9.33
C VAL A 636 4.37 -20.62 9.14
N ALA A 637 4.74 -21.68 8.42
CA ALA A 637 6.14 -22.02 8.19
C ALA A 637 6.83 -20.96 7.32
N THR A 638 6.18 -20.54 6.23
CA THR A 638 6.72 -19.51 5.32
C THR A 638 6.89 -18.17 6.02
N TYR A 639 5.89 -17.71 6.78
CA TYR A 639 6.00 -16.45 7.48
C TYR A 639 7.08 -16.53 8.57
N ARG A 640 7.14 -17.61 9.35
CA ARG A 640 8.20 -17.83 10.35
C ARG A 640 9.60 -17.76 9.73
N GLU A 641 9.84 -18.40 8.58
CA GLU A 641 11.15 -18.35 7.91
C GLU A 641 11.53 -16.91 7.53
N ILE A 642 10.59 -16.10 7.04
CA ILE A 642 10.84 -14.69 6.72
C ILE A 642 11.20 -13.90 7.99
N THR A 643 10.43 -14.07 9.06
CA THR A 643 10.56 -13.28 10.29
C THR A 643 11.82 -13.65 11.07
N THR A 644 12.14 -14.95 11.21
CA THR A 644 13.33 -15.39 11.96
C THR A 644 14.65 -15.09 11.24
N ASN A 645 14.62 -14.96 9.91
CA ASN A 645 15.80 -14.58 9.13
C ASN A 645 15.85 -13.07 8.80
N ASN A 646 14.91 -12.28 9.33
CA ASN A 646 14.80 -10.84 9.11
C ASN A 646 14.78 -10.46 7.61
N GLY A 647 14.02 -11.21 6.81
CA GLY A 647 13.94 -11.10 5.36
C GLY A 647 14.63 -12.26 4.62
N TYR A 648 15.36 -11.92 3.55
CA TYR A 648 15.96 -12.85 2.60
C TYR A 648 17.50 -12.66 2.46
N PRO A 649 18.29 -12.88 3.53
CA PRO A 649 19.75 -12.80 3.49
C PRO A 649 20.40 -13.51 2.30
N LEU A 650 21.21 -12.78 1.54
CA LEU A 650 21.92 -13.31 0.37
C LEU A 650 22.74 -14.57 0.73
N GLY A 651 22.56 -15.62 -0.06
CA GLY A 651 23.31 -16.88 0.07
C GLY A 651 22.81 -17.81 1.17
N ALA A 652 21.79 -17.42 1.94
CA ALA A 652 21.17 -18.29 2.92
C ALA A 652 20.28 -19.37 2.25
N PRO A 653 20.22 -20.61 2.77
CA PRO A 653 19.40 -21.68 2.19
C PRO A 653 17.91 -21.31 2.03
N HIS A 654 17.32 -20.65 3.02
CA HIS A 654 15.90 -20.25 2.97
C HIS A 654 15.62 -19.19 1.89
N THR A 655 16.62 -18.37 1.53
CA THR A 655 16.49 -17.38 0.46
C THR A 655 16.39 -18.06 -0.91
N GLN A 656 17.10 -19.17 -1.10
CA GLN A 656 16.91 -19.99 -2.31
C GLN A 656 15.51 -20.61 -2.32
N THR A 657 15.02 -21.14 -1.20
CA THR A 657 13.65 -21.67 -1.10
C THR A 657 12.58 -20.60 -1.39
N ALA A 658 12.75 -19.38 -0.85
CA ALA A 658 11.86 -18.26 -1.12
C ALA A 658 11.89 -17.84 -2.60
N GLN A 659 13.07 -17.88 -3.24
CA GLN A 659 13.21 -17.63 -4.65
C GLN A 659 12.54 -18.73 -5.51
N ASP A 660 12.72 -20.00 -5.17
CA ASP A 660 12.06 -21.10 -5.87
C ASP A 660 10.54 -20.98 -5.75
N LEU A 661 10.05 -20.61 -4.56
CA LEU A 661 8.64 -20.28 -4.34
C LEU A 661 8.20 -19.08 -5.18
N TRP A 662 8.98 -18.00 -5.25
CA TRP A 662 8.69 -16.82 -6.09
C TRP A 662 8.52 -17.22 -7.56
N GLU A 663 9.46 -17.96 -8.12
CA GLU A 663 9.41 -18.42 -9.51
C GLU A 663 8.21 -19.35 -9.75
N TRP A 664 7.88 -20.20 -8.79
CA TRP A 664 6.70 -21.06 -8.84
C TRP A 664 5.39 -20.24 -8.78
N CYS A 665 5.29 -19.27 -7.86
CA CYS A 665 4.09 -18.43 -7.70
C CYS A 665 3.77 -17.57 -8.93
N LEU A 666 4.79 -17.22 -9.74
CA LEU A 666 4.62 -16.46 -10.97
C LEU A 666 4.30 -17.32 -12.20
N THR A 667 4.57 -18.63 -12.15
CA THR A 667 4.41 -19.54 -13.31
C THR A 667 3.26 -20.51 -13.16
N GLN A 668 2.80 -20.75 -11.95
CA GLN A 668 1.61 -21.55 -11.65
C GLN A 668 0.41 -20.66 -11.33
N GLU A 669 -0.74 -21.28 -11.11
CA GLU A 669 -1.98 -20.61 -10.70
C GLU A 669 -2.32 -20.94 -9.22
N PRO A 670 -1.45 -20.59 -8.23
CA PRO A 670 -1.65 -21.02 -6.85
C PRO A 670 -2.93 -20.49 -6.21
N TYR A 671 -3.39 -19.34 -6.69
CA TYR A 671 -4.54 -18.63 -6.16
C TYR A 671 -5.88 -19.26 -6.56
N GLU A 672 -5.91 -20.15 -7.56
CA GLU A 672 -7.09 -20.99 -7.82
C GLU A 672 -7.48 -21.80 -6.59
N GLY A 673 -6.49 -22.23 -5.80
CA GLY A 673 -6.72 -23.00 -4.58
C GLY A 673 -7.35 -22.20 -3.44
N ALA A 674 -7.33 -20.86 -3.50
CA ALA A 674 -7.90 -19.98 -2.49
C ALA A 674 -9.43 -19.88 -2.60
N VAL A 675 -9.98 -20.14 -3.78
CA VAL A 675 -11.41 -20.00 -4.09
C VAL A 675 -12.07 -21.37 -4.23
N ASN A 676 -13.37 -21.46 -3.96
CA ASN A 676 -14.09 -22.70 -4.14
C ASN A 676 -14.55 -22.89 -5.60
N GLN A 677 -13.79 -23.65 -6.40
CA GLN A 677 -14.11 -23.94 -7.80
C GLN A 677 -15.42 -24.75 -8.00
N ALA A 678 -15.93 -25.43 -6.97
CA ALA A 678 -17.21 -26.15 -7.08
C ALA A 678 -18.43 -25.22 -7.27
N GLU A 679 -18.24 -23.90 -7.11
CA GLU A 679 -19.24 -22.86 -7.36
C GLU A 679 -19.04 -22.11 -8.69
N GLU A 680 -18.14 -22.55 -9.58
CA GLU A 680 -17.97 -22.01 -10.94
C GLU A 680 -19.21 -22.19 -11.86
N HIS A 681 -20.29 -22.79 -11.35
CA HIS A 681 -21.62 -22.75 -11.95
C HIS A 681 -22.48 -21.54 -11.55
N ARG A 682 -21.94 -20.51 -10.89
CA ARG A 682 -22.46 -19.14 -11.05
C ARG A 682 -21.99 -18.57 -12.39
N THR A 683 -22.48 -19.18 -13.48
CA THR A 683 -22.37 -18.66 -14.85
C THR A 683 -23.23 -17.41 -14.98
N VAL A 684 -22.61 -16.30 -15.40
CA VAL A 684 -23.24 -14.97 -15.58
C VAL A 684 -23.68 -14.41 -14.23
N ALA A 685 -23.24 -13.20 -13.89
CA ALA A 685 -23.90 -12.43 -12.85
C ALA A 685 -25.36 -12.26 -13.28
N ASP A 686 -26.23 -13.15 -12.84
CA ASP A 686 -27.66 -12.96 -12.93
C ASP A 686 -27.97 -11.78 -12.00
N PRO A 687 -28.39 -10.62 -12.53
CA PRO A 687 -28.70 -9.46 -11.71
C PRO A 687 -29.86 -9.72 -10.73
N THR A 688 -30.51 -10.88 -10.81
CA THR A 688 -31.53 -11.36 -9.88
C THR A 688 -31.04 -12.38 -8.85
N VAL A 689 -29.76 -12.80 -8.93
CA VAL A 689 -29.14 -13.67 -7.92
C VAL A 689 -28.59 -12.82 -6.78
N ASP A 690 -29.17 -13.04 -5.61
CA ASP A 690 -28.76 -12.46 -4.34
C ASP A 690 -27.27 -12.69 -4.08
N TYR A 691 -26.49 -11.62 -4.12
CA TYR A 691 -25.21 -11.51 -3.38
C TYR A 691 -25.48 -11.34 -1.87
N PHE A 692 -26.49 -12.02 -1.34
CA PHE A 692 -26.70 -12.11 0.10
C PHE A 692 -25.74 -13.14 0.66
N LEU A 693 -24.93 -12.67 1.61
CA LEU A 693 -24.47 -13.41 2.77
C LEU A 693 -25.48 -14.50 3.13
N PRO A 694 -25.09 -15.79 3.16
CA PRO A 694 -25.99 -16.87 3.56
C PRO A 694 -26.46 -16.61 5.00
N GLY A 695 -27.65 -16.03 5.17
CA GLY A 695 -28.24 -15.76 6.49
C GLY A 695 -28.73 -14.33 6.73
N VAL A 696 -28.36 -13.33 5.92
CA VAL A 696 -28.72 -11.94 6.18
C VAL A 696 -29.97 -11.53 5.40
N ARG A 697 -31.13 -11.46 6.08
CA ARG A 697 -32.31 -10.76 5.55
C ARG A 697 -32.14 -9.25 5.76
N VAL A 698 -31.39 -8.60 4.87
CA VAL A 698 -31.46 -7.14 4.76
C VAL A 698 -32.88 -6.78 4.29
N GLY A 699 -33.52 -5.85 5.00
CA GLY A 699 -34.95 -5.58 4.89
C GLY A 699 -35.45 -5.40 3.45
N ALA A 700 -36.67 -5.90 3.20
CA ALA A 700 -37.36 -5.88 1.90
C ALA A 700 -37.41 -4.52 1.18
N ALA A 701 -37.14 -3.41 1.89
CA ALA A 701 -37.00 -2.08 1.30
C ALA A 701 -35.80 -1.92 0.35
N TYR A 702 -34.75 -2.74 0.48
CA TYR A 702 -33.60 -2.75 -0.45
C TYR A 702 -33.97 -3.38 -1.79
N LYS A 703 -34.74 -4.48 -1.78
CA LYS A 703 -35.17 -5.21 -2.98
C LYS A 703 -36.12 -4.39 -3.85
N ASP A 704 -37.07 -3.68 -3.23
CA ASP A 704 -38.15 -3.00 -3.99
C ASP A 704 -37.72 -1.67 -4.63
N LYS A 705 -36.66 -1.01 -4.12
CA LYS A 705 -36.15 0.26 -4.68
C LYS A 705 -35.11 0.08 -5.77
N VAL A 706 -34.28 -0.95 -5.70
CA VAL A 706 -33.19 -1.19 -6.67
C VAL A 706 -33.67 -1.97 -7.89
N MET A 707 -34.56 -2.97 -7.70
CA MET A 707 -34.92 -3.90 -8.78
C MET A 707 -36.08 -3.44 -9.69
N ASN A 708 -36.76 -2.33 -9.38
CA ASN A 708 -37.92 -1.86 -10.17
C ASN A 708 -37.59 -0.75 -11.19
N ASN A 709 -36.33 -0.33 -11.31
CA ASN A 709 -35.90 0.71 -12.26
C ASN A 709 -34.62 0.35 -13.05
N VAL A 710 -34.27 -0.95 -13.14
CA VAL A 710 -33.24 -1.46 -14.06
C VAL A 710 -33.90 -2.26 -15.17
#